data_AF-A0A953UBS4-F1
#
_entry.id   AF-A0A953UBS4-F1
#
_cell.length_a   1.000
_cell.length_b   1.000
_cell.length_c   1.000
_cell.angle_alpha   90.00
_cell.angle_beta   90.00
_cell.angle_gamma   90.00
#
_symmetry.space_group_name_H-M   'P 1'
#
loop_
_entity.id
_entity.type
_entity.pdbx_description
1 polymer ?
#
loop_
_entity_poly.entity_id
_entity_poly.type
_entity_poly.pdbx_seq_one_letter_code
_entity_poly.pdbx_strand_id
1 'polypeptide(L)'
;MEIATDLQRFSVEADVVICAASLASPSLLLGDTGNNRVLAYKNPAALGVCGISNASCGFADQKVIGQRDLFSTLAGGPGNPGLNTGFNRPTAVLVDSSGNLYVMDSGNNRILRFPAPFQQTGSLLLTDLVIGQKTFNSGVRPNEGNSVASAKTLYLSTSNTFANKIALDGSGNLWVPDPGNNRALRFPASQLAANTVEPTADVVLGQLDFQTSQERPAPQGNPGGTLTFKGSLRAPTSVAIAPSGAIYIADGNARVLYYLAGIQSGSVGISAFRILGIGFNLQNQPPLTSPNNYALTSTVLGLGMSGSNLYVADPASNRVVKYDVPENWPNEPRLDITPVTTEFSPPMIDVVGQNNFQNGKANKGQAEPDASTVNFPIGIAFLGTDLWVADYGNNRVTSFQQQSGKYVLATRLVGQLDWPYNSPNLIEGREVNFNFGSALAGVAIDTSSNPPHMYVADTFNNRILAFRDARNIGIGAKADLVLGQTDFYRSLFNGATNDPQLPNQYGLNRPTGLTVDSSGNLYVADTGNGRVLRFPTPFSQASGSQQLPNLVLGQPSFTSQIEDASSSTMGGPVGLVLFSDGSMAVSDLNHNRILIFKKGGGDFQNGQNASIILGQPDANSSAPQNATSAAGLNNPRQIAVDSSDRLYVADFGNSRLMIWSNGLAQTTGASSSAQFLGLIAQPQGIIVSQTTGEIWVSNSSNSQILRLPEFNSLIVNSTPTTFPVNQIIQAQTPAAAITLDASDNLIVAESANRVALYYAALTYTHSANYNQLPISPGMLISLYRRGRDFSFPTSSATAYPWPTNLSDFQVTVNGQPAPIFAMAASVLNFQVPTQNVPSSGTVEFLVTHPSTGEILASGQFQMAQYSPGFYTSGAVGSGQIAAINDDNTINSPSNPVSRDGTHYITFYMTGGGVFTGGPGPVPTDGMPPSDAAATQDRPQILSGVFAPNGIVPDGDIIYSGAGAFPGGWQISMKVENKFVPTATNVIAVQINGYISNTGPNGQKILCTFATK
;
A
#
# COMPACT_ATOMS: atom_id res chain seq x y z
N MET A 1 -4.58 1.14 -11.78
CA MET A 1 -3.17 0.68 -11.78
C MET A 1 -2.47 1.24 -10.54
N GLU A 2 -1.37 0.63 -10.11
CA GLU A 2 -0.61 1.05 -8.92
C GLU A 2 0.82 1.43 -9.33
N ILE A 3 1.30 2.63 -8.96
CA ILE A 3 2.62 3.16 -9.34
C ILE A 3 3.70 2.76 -8.33
N ALA A 4 3.33 2.70 -7.06
CA ALA A 4 4.21 2.27 -5.99
C ALA A 4 3.68 0.95 -5.46
N THR A 5 4.37 -0.14 -5.82
CA THR A 5 4.26 -1.36 -5.04
C THR A 5 4.97 -1.15 -3.72
N ASP A 6 4.48 -1.90 -2.74
CA ASP A 6 4.89 -2.07 -1.36
C ASP A 6 6.35 -2.57 -1.22
N LEU A 7 7.28 -1.96 -1.95
CA LEU A 7 8.69 -2.29 -1.96
C LEU A 7 9.38 -1.58 -0.79
N GLN A 8 8.81 -1.66 0.39
CA GLN A 8 9.68 -1.83 1.54
C GLN A 8 10.35 -3.20 1.36
N ARG A 9 11.48 -3.24 0.65
CA ARG A 9 12.29 -4.46 0.57
C ARG A 9 12.85 -4.83 1.95
N PHE A 10 12.84 -3.90 2.91
CA PHE A 10 13.42 -4.10 4.22
C PHE A 10 13.03 -3.01 5.23
N SER A 11 12.09 -3.28 6.16
CA SER A 11 11.80 -2.43 7.33
C SER A 11 11.90 -3.31 8.58
N VAL A 12 13.14 -3.45 9.06
CA VAL A 12 13.40 -4.26 10.24
C VAL A 12 13.04 -3.44 11.44
N GLU A 13 11.89 -3.71 12.05
CA GLU A 13 11.58 -3.32 13.43
C GLU A 13 11.83 -4.44 14.47
N ALA A 14 12.64 -5.46 14.12
CA ALA A 14 12.80 -6.65 14.98
C ALA A 14 14.04 -7.53 14.74
N ASP A 15 14.02 -8.70 15.37
CA ASP A 15 15.10 -9.69 15.52
C ASP A 15 15.69 -10.26 14.22
N VAL A 16 16.92 -10.76 14.34
CA VAL A 16 17.63 -11.55 13.33
C VAL A 16 17.86 -12.94 13.86
N VAL A 17 17.49 -13.98 13.12
CA VAL A 17 17.79 -15.38 13.48
C VAL A 17 18.41 -16.13 12.33
N ILE A 18 19.36 -17.02 12.64
CA ILE A 18 20.04 -17.85 11.65
C ILE A 18 19.80 -19.31 11.99
N CYS A 19 19.36 -20.08 11.01
CA CYS A 19 19.12 -21.50 11.13
C CYS A 19 20.09 -22.31 10.26
N ALA A 20 20.62 -23.41 10.81
CA ALA A 20 21.40 -24.41 10.08
C ALA A 20 20.76 -25.81 10.08
N ALA A 21 19.63 -26.02 10.78
CA ALA A 21 19.28 -27.36 11.28
C ALA A 21 18.46 -28.26 10.33
N SER A 22 18.09 -27.84 9.12
CA SER A 22 17.33 -28.73 8.20
C SER A 22 17.56 -28.49 6.70
N LEU A 23 18.57 -27.70 6.34
CA LEU A 23 18.87 -27.35 4.96
C LEU A 23 20.29 -27.81 4.61
N ALA A 24 20.52 -28.16 3.35
CA ALA A 24 21.86 -28.45 2.84
C ALA A 24 22.85 -27.28 2.99
N SER A 25 22.38 -26.08 3.38
CA SER A 25 23.16 -24.89 3.71
C SER A 25 22.39 -24.00 4.71
N PRO A 26 23.08 -23.22 5.59
CA PRO A 26 22.40 -22.34 6.55
C PRO A 26 21.50 -21.32 5.84
N SER A 27 20.49 -20.82 6.54
CA SER A 27 19.60 -19.74 6.09
C SER A 27 19.44 -18.67 7.16
N LEU A 28 19.42 -17.42 6.73
CA LEU A 28 19.14 -16.25 7.57
C LEU A 28 17.65 -15.93 7.49
N LEU A 29 16.98 -15.84 8.64
CA LEU A 29 15.56 -15.52 8.80
C LEU A 29 15.42 -14.18 9.51
N LEU A 30 14.61 -13.29 8.93
CA LEU A 30 14.44 -11.92 9.39
C LEU A 30 12.96 -11.63 9.59
N GLY A 31 12.59 -11.15 10.78
CA GLY A 31 11.29 -10.53 10.99
C GLY A 31 11.26 -9.16 10.34
N ASP A 32 10.58 -9.04 9.21
CA ASP A 32 10.41 -7.77 8.48
C ASP A 32 9.15 -7.09 9.02
N THR A 33 9.26 -6.57 10.24
CA THR A 33 8.14 -6.18 11.10
C THR A 33 7.28 -5.08 10.50
N GLY A 34 7.90 -4.07 9.88
CA GLY A 34 7.18 -3.00 9.19
C GLY A 34 6.34 -3.53 8.03
N ASN A 35 6.71 -4.69 7.48
CA ASN A 35 6.09 -5.32 6.32
C ASN A 35 5.28 -6.57 6.63
N ASN A 36 5.04 -6.85 7.91
CA ASN A 36 4.17 -7.93 8.34
C ASN A 36 4.53 -9.29 7.73
N ARG A 37 5.82 -9.59 7.58
CA ARG A 37 6.33 -10.82 6.96
C ARG A 37 7.62 -11.31 7.59
N VAL A 38 8.01 -12.54 7.25
CA VAL A 38 9.36 -13.07 7.52
C VAL A 38 10.06 -13.32 6.19
N LEU A 39 11.29 -12.83 6.08
CA LEU A 39 12.18 -13.03 4.93
C LEU A 39 13.20 -14.12 5.24
N ALA A 40 13.40 -15.04 4.30
CA ALA A 40 14.34 -16.14 4.42
C ALA A 40 15.37 -16.14 3.30
N TYR A 41 16.64 -15.93 3.63
CA TYR A 41 17.77 -15.86 2.71
C TYR A 41 18.55 -17.18 2.75
N LYS A 42 18.63 -17.86 1.62
CA LYS A 42 19.44 -19.08 1.50
C LYS A 42 20.93 -18.73 1.41
N ASN A 43 21.77 -19.52 2.08
CA ASN A 43 23.23 -19.37 2.04
C ASN A 43 23.74 -17.97 2.47
N PRO A 44 23.55 -17.58 3.74
CA PRO A 44 23.96 -16.26 4.23
C PRO A 44 25.47 -16.02 4.17
N ALA A 45 26.28 -17.07 4.01
CA ALA A 45 27.72 -16.94 3.82
C ALA A 45 28.09 -16.32 2.48
N ALA A 46 27.23 -16.45 1.45
CA ALA A 46 27.42 -15.86 0.13
C ALA A 46 26.90 -14.41 0.02
N LEU A 47 26.20 -13.92 1.06
CA LEU A 47 25.75 -12.53 1.11
C LEU A 47 26.97 -11.61 1.26
N GLY A 48 27.05 -10.59 0.41
CA GLY A 48 28.12 -9.60 0.39
C GLY A 48 27.58 -8.19 0.15
N VAL A 49 28.47 -7.21 0.15
CA VAL A 49 28.10 -5.84 -0.23
C VAL A 49 27.93 -5.79 -1.74
N CYS A 50 26.75 -5.37 -2.17
CA CYS A 50 26.39 -5.45 -3.58
C CYS A 50 26.84 -4.29 -4.43
N GLY A 51 26.93 -3.12 -3.80
CA GLY A 51 27.03 -1.86 -4.52
C GLY A 51 25.82 -1.67 -5.44
N ILE A 52 25.82 -0.54 -6.13
CA ILE A 52 24.72 -0.16 -7.01
C ILE A 52 24.71 -1.01 -8.30
N SER A 53 25.87 -1.54 -8.71
CA SER A 53 26.04 -2.29 -9.96
C SER A 53 25.63 -3.77 -9.90
N ASN A 54 25.39 -4.33 -8.70
CA ASN A 54 24.94 -5.72 -8.53
C ASN A 54 23.85 -5.82 -7.46
N ALA A 55 22.79 -5.02 -7.60
CA ALA A 55 21.69 -4.95 -6.63
C ALA A 55 21.02 -6.29 -6.30
N SER A 56 21.24 -7.36 -7.07
CA SER A 56 20.70 -8.70 -6.84
C SER A 56 21.46 -9.54 -5.80
N CYS A 57 22.73 -9.27 -5.50
CA CYS A 57 23.55 -10.24 -4.73
C CYS A 57 23.26 -10.33 -3.21
N GLY A 58 22.59 -9.33 -2.65
CA GLY A 58 22.26 -9.21 -1.22
C GLY A 58 20.81 -9.61 -0.95
N PHE A 59 20.11 -9.99 -2.02
CA PHE A 59 18.68 -10.31 -2.03
C PHE A 59 18.39 -11.63 -2.77
N ALA A 60 19.41 -12.43 -3.09
CA ALA A 60 19.25 -13.70 -3.80
C ALA A 60 18.54 -14.77 -2.94
N ASP A 61 17.68 -15.57 -3.57
CA ASP A 61 16.97 -16.73 -3.00
C ASP A 61 16.10 -16.47 -1.77
N GLN A 62 15.22 -15.47 -1.86
CA GLN A 62 14.29 -15.11 -0.79
C GLN A 62 12.99 -15.90 -0.82
N LYS A 63 12.63 -16.52 0.30
CA LYS A 63 11.26 -17.00 0.56
C LYS A 63 10.55 -16.02 1.50
N VAL A 64 9.31 -15.68 1.16
CA VAL A 64 8.42 -14.87 2.02
C VAL A 64 7.49 -15.80 2.80
N ILE A 65 7.30 -15.51 4.08
CA ILE A 65 6.42 -16.24 4.98
C ILE A 65 5.47 -15.21 5.63
N GLY A 66 4.18 -15.56 5.70
CA GLY A 66 3.13 -14.69 6.25
C GLY A 66 2.53 -13.68 5.27
N GLN A 67 3.01 -13.64 4.02
CA GLN A 67 2.45 -12.84 2.92
C GLN A 67 2.40 -13.66 1.64
N ARG A 68 1.63 -13.20 0.65
CA ARG A 68 1.46 -13.89 -0.66
C ARG A 68 2.71 -13.80 -1.53
N ASP A 69 3.45 -12.71 -1.40
CA ASP A 69 4.58 -12.35 -2.26
C ASP A 69 5.48 -11.29 -1.58
N LEU A 70 6.51 -10.85 -2.29
CA LEU A 70 7.46 -9.81 -1.86
C LEU A 70 6.89 -8.38 -1.95
N PHE A 71 5.67 -8.21 -2.47
CA PHE A 71 5.03 -6.90 -2.71
C PHE A 71 3.80 -6.68 -1.84
N SER A 72 3.42 -7.63 -1.01
CA SER A 72 2.34 -7.49 -0.05
C SER A 72 2.95 -7.21 1.31
N THR A 73 2.72 -6.03 1.87
CA THR A 73 3.24 -5.66 3.20
C THR A 73 2.16 -5.32 4.22
N LEU A 74 0.92 -5.08 3.79
CA LEU A 74 -0.21 -4.84 4.69
C LEU A 74 -0.43 -6.01 5.66
N ALA A 75 -0.78 -5.72 6.90
CA ALA A 75 -1.09 -6.74 7.90
C ALA A 75 -2.19 -7.70 7.40
N GLY A 76 -1.91 -9.00 7.45
CA GLY A 76 -2.68 -10.04 6.76
C GLY A 76 -3.50 -10.96 7.66
N GLY A 77 -3.65 -10.71 8.96
CA GLY A 77 -4.44 -11.56 9.87
C GLY A 77 -5.18 -10.75 10.94
N PRO A 78 -6.02 -11.35 11.81
CA PRO A 78 -6.73 -12.64 11.79
C PRO A 78 -8.24 -12.38 11.57
N GLY A 79 -8.67 -12.11 10.33
CA GLY A 79 -10.05 -11.70 10.02
C GLY A 79 -10.25 -10.97 8.69
N ASN A 80 -9.17 -10.71 7.93
CA ASN A 80 -9.25 -10.20 6.58
C ASN A 80 -9.55 -11.35 5.61
N PRO A 81 -10.64 -11.33 4.80
CA PRO A 81 -10.96 -12.41 3.88
C PRO A 81 -9.81 -12.64 2.88
N GLY A 82 -9.17 -13.81 2.99
CA GLY A 82 -8.19 -14.28 2.01
C GLY A 82 -6.79 -14.64 2.54
N LEU A 83 -6.49 -14.48 3.84
CA LEU A 83 -5.22 -14.86 4.46
C LEU A 83 -5.42 -15.47 5.86
N ASN A 84 -5.30 -16.80 5.99
CA ASN A 84 -5.40 -17.52 7.28
C ASN A 84 -4.05 -17.63 8.04
N THR A 85 -2.98 -17.07 7.48
CA THR A 85 -1.61 -17.17 8.03
C THR A 85 -0.85 -15.84 8.02
N GLY A 86 -1.56 -14.72 7.82
CA GLY A 86 -0.95 -13.40 7.76
C GLY A 86 -0.51 -12.88 9.14
N PHE A 87 0.57 -12.08 9.15
CA PHE A 87 1.11 -11.48 10.36
C PHE A 87 0.65 -10.04 10.56
N ASN A 88 0.85 -9.54 11.78
CA ASN A 88 0.79 -8.15 12.17
C ASN A 88 1.98 -7.88 13.10
N ARG A 89 2.99 -7.14 12.63
CA ARG A 89 4.25 -6.86 13.34
C ARG A 89 4.90 -8.13 13.93
N PRO A 90 5.41 -9.05 13.09
CA PRO A 90 6.20 -10.18 13.59
C PRO A 90 7.52 -9.67 14.16
N THR A 91 7.83 -10.00 15.42
CA THR A 91 8.99 -9.42 16.15
C THR A 91 10.06 -10.41 16.58
N ALA A 92 9.81 -11.71 16.48
CA ALA A 92 10.83 -12.72 16.73
C ALA A 92 10.60 -13.96 15.86
N VAL A 93 11.67 -14.64 15.52
CA VAL A 93 11.65 -15.91 14.79
C VAL A 93 12.57 -16.91 15.49
N LEU A 94 12.31 -18.20 15.35
CA LEU A 94 13.16 -19.26 15.93
C LEU A 94 12.99 -20.54 15.13
N VAL A 95 14.05 -21.33 14.98
CA VAL A 95 13.96 -22.63 14.32
C VAL A 95 14.40 -23.73 15.27
N ASP A 96 13.62 -24.80 15.34
CA ASP A 96 13.98 -25.99 16.11
C ASP A 96 14.95 -26.90 15.36
N SER A 97 15.44 -27.95 16.04
CA SER A 97 16.36 -28.93 15.45
C SER A 97 15.74 -29.78 14.32
N SER A 98 14.42 -29.74 14.16
CA SER A 98 13.70 -30.42 13.07
C SER A 98 13.45 -29.50 11.88
N GLY A 99 13.83 -28.22 11.98
CA GLY A 99 13.65 -27.24 10.91
C GLY A 99 12.30 -26.52 10.91
N ASN A 100 11.50 -26.65 11.96
CA ASN A 100 10.23 -25.93 12.06
C ASN A 100 10.48 -24.50 12.52
N LEU A 101 9.82 -23.54 11.87
CA LEU A 101 9.95 -22.11 12.16
C LEU A 101 8.83 -21.67 13.10
N TYR A 102 9.19 -21.13 14.26
CA TYR A 102 8.30 -20.40 15.17
C TYR A 102 8.39 -18.91 14.84
N VAL A 103 7.26 -18.26 14.63
CA VAL A 103 7.15 -16.83 14.39
C VAL A 103 6.32 -16.20 15.49
N MET A 104 6.90 -15.25 16.20
CA MET A 104 6.22 -14.42 17.18
C MET A 104 5.51 -13.27 16.47
N ASP A 105 4.21 -13.43 16.27
CA ASP A 105 3.31 -12.50 15.60
C ASP A 105 2.71 -11.54 16.64
N SER A 106 3.54 -10.62 17.11
CA SER A 106 3.29 -9.84 18.33
C SER A 106 2.10 -8.90 18.25
N GLY A 107 1.83 -8.30 17.09
CA GLY A 107 0.62 -7.50 16.87
C GLY A 107 -0.66 -8.33 16.94
N ASN A 108 -0.57 -9.65 16.71
CA ASN A 108 -1.64 -10.62 16.91
C ASN A 108 -1.50 -11.43 18.20
N ASN A 109 -0.64 -11.02 19.15
CA ASN A 109 -0.46 -11.64 20.46
C ASN A 109 -0.38 -13.18 20.42
N ARG A 110 0.33 -13.74 19.44
CA ARG A 110 0.44 -15.18 19.24
C ARG A 110 1.81 -15.60 18.72
N ILE A 111 2.10 -16.89 18.85
CA ILE A 111 3.23 -17.54 18.17
C ILE A 111 2.66 -18.60 17.22
N LEU A 112 3.09 -18.58 15.97
CA LEU A 112 2.73 -19.55 14.95
C LEU A 112 3.92 -20.44 14.61
N ARG A 113 3.69 -21.73 14.37
CA ARG A 113 4.72 -22.61 13.80
C ARG A 113 4.42 -22.96 12.35
N PHE A 114 5.43 -22.83 11.51
CA PHE A 114 5.47 -23.29 10.13
C PHE A 114 6.34 -24.55 10.08
N PRO A 115 5.77 -25.73 9.83
CA PRO A 115 6.53 -26.97 9.76
C PRO A 115 7.38 -26.99 8.49
N ALA A 116 8.70 -27.17 8.63
CA ALA A 116 9.68 -27.22 7.55
C ALA A 116 9.36 -26.23 6.38
N PRO A 117 9.31 -24.91 6.62
CA PRO A 117 8.71 -23.95 5.70
C PRO A 117 9.37 -23.98 4.31
N PHE A 118 10.64 -24.34 4.22
CA PHE A 118 11.38 -24.44 2.96
C PHE A 118 10.99 -25.63 2.08
N GLN A 119 10.34 -26.65 2.64
CA GLN A 119 9.81 -27.81 1.90
C GLN A 119 8.36 -27.61 1.45
N GLN A 120 7.65 -26.64 2.02
CA GLN A 120 6.28 -26.32 1.61
C GLN A 120 6.24 -25.60 0.25
N THR A 121 5.19 -25.87 -0.53
CA THR A 121 4.91 -25.22 -1.83
C THR A 121 3.65 -24.35 -1.74
N GLY A 122 3.46 -23.41 -2.67
CA GLY A 122 2.35 -22.46 -2.68
C GLY A 122 2.74 -21.05 -2.19
N SER A 123 1.88 -20.07 -2.50
CA SER A 123 2.09 -18.65 -2.14
C SER A 123 1.79 -18.35 -0.67
N LEU A 124 1.07 -19.24 0.03
CA LEU A 124 0.78 -19.11 1.45
C LEU A 124 1.17 -20.40 2.16
N LEU A 125 2.09 -20.29 3.11
CA LEU A 125 2.56 -21.43 3.89
C LEU A 125 1.56 -21.76 4.99
N LEU A 126 1.43 -23.06 5.28
CA LEU A 126 0.57 -23.59 6.31
C LEU A 126 1.25 -23.54 7.68
N THR A 127 0.44 -23.29 8.70
CA THR A 127 0.83 -23.33 10.11
C THR A 127 0.18 -24.51 10.81
N ASP A 128 0.86 -25.10 11.80
CA ASP A 128 0.37 -26.28 12.52
C ASP A 128 0.40 -26.15 14.05
N LEU A 129 0.88 -25.04 14.59
CA LEU A 129 0.82 -24.73 16.02
C LEU A 129 0.43 -23.27 16.22
N VAL A 130 -0.43 -23.01 17.21
CA VAL A 130 -0.69 -21.65 17.71
C VAL A 130 -0.59 -21.60 19.23
N ILE A 131 0.19 -20.64 19.73
CA ILE A 131 0.39 -20.37 21.16
C ILE A 131 -0.13 -18.97 21.49
N GLY A 132 -0.79 -18.81 22.63
CA GLY A 132 -1.29 -17.52 23.10
C GLY A 132 -2.72 -17.18 22.68
N GLN A 133 -3.30 -17.94 21.74
CA GLN A 133 -4.62 -17.70 21.14
C GLN A 133 -5.35 -19.01 20.79
N LYS A 134 -6.68 -18.95 20.81
CA LYS A 134 -7.62 -20.07 20.57
C LYS A 134 -7.62 -20.69 19.18
N THR A 135 -7.15 -19.96 18.17
CA THR A 135 -7.14 -20.43 16.78
C THR A 135 -6.00 -19.79 15.98
N PHE A 136 -5.65 -20.40 14.84
CA PHE A 136 -4.75 -19.83 13.84
C PHE A 136 -5.22 -18.51 13.24
N ASN A 137 -6.49 -18.14 13.44
CA ASN A 137 -7.13 -16.94 12.91
C ASN A 137 -7.73 -16.07 14.02
N SER A 138 -7.20 -16.13 15.24
CA SER A 138 -7.49 -15.19 16.33
C SER A 138 -6.20 -14.50 16.77
N GLY A 139 -6.30 -13.31 17.38
CA GLY A 139 -5.09 -12.61 17.82
C GLY A 139 -5.14 -11.12 18.13
N VAL A 140 -6.20 -10.39 17.75
CA VAL A 140 -6.15 -8.92 17.89
C VAL A 140 -6.11 -8.46 19.35
N ARG A 141 -6.66 -9.24 20.29
CA ARG A 141 -6.71 -8.88 21.71
C ARG A 141 -5.69 -9.68 22.53
N PRO A 142 -4.92 -9.01 23.41
CA PRO A 142 -4.00 -9.70 24.31
C PRO A 142 -4.76 -10.59 25.28
N ASN A 143 -4.11 -11.64 25.76
CA ASN A 143 -4.68 -12.65 26.64
C ASN A 143 -6.02 -13.22 26.15
N GLU A 144 -6.21 -13.32 24.83
CA GLU A 144 -7.47 -13.73 24.17
C GLU A 144 -8.68 -12.83 24.50
N GLY A 145 -8.42 -11.59 24.97
CA GLY A 145 -9.43 -10.67 25.46
C GLY A 145 -9.88 -10.90 26.91
N ASN A 146 -9.24 -11.80 27.65
CA ASN A 146 -9.52 -12.03 29.07
C ASN A 146 -8.86 -10.95 29.95
N SER A 147 -9.50 -10.65 31.09
CA SER A 147 -8.96 -9.71 32.09
C SER A 147 -7.85 -10.32 32.95
N VAL A 148 -7.74 -11.64 32.97
CA VAL A 148 -6.75 -12.40 33.76
C VAL A 148 -5.92 -13.25 32.80
N ALA A 149 -4.60 -13.20 32.95
CA ALA A 149 -3.69 -14.04 32.16
C ALA A 149 -3.80 -15.52 32.60
N SER A 150 -3.30 -16.44 31.79
CA SER A 150 -3.18 -17.85 32.18
C SER A 150 -1.88 -18.46 31.64
N ALA A 151 -1.66 -19.74 31.91
CA ALA A 151 -0.56 -20.50 31.35
C ALA A 151 -0.64 -20.69 29.82
N LYS A 152 -1.76 -20.33 29.18
CA LYS A 152 -1.99 -20.51 27.74
C LYS A 152 -1.93 -19.22 26.94
N THR A 153 -2.05 -18.07 27.61
CA THR A 153 -2.34 -16.78 26.97
C THR A 153 -1.11 -15.86 26.96
N LEU A 154 -1.02 -14.96 25.98
CA LEU A 154 0.11 -14.05 25.81
C LEU A 154 -0.33 -12.59 25.60
N TYR A 155 0.54 -11.66 26.00
CA TYR A 155 0.48 -10.22 25.73
C TYR A 155 1.86 -9.74 25.26
N LEU A 156 2.12 -9.93 23.97
CA LEU A 156 3.46 -9.87 23.37
C LEU A 156 3.95 -8.46 23.03
N SER A 157 3.04 -7.50 22.96
CA SER A 157 3.35 -6.11 22.63
C SER A 157 2.47 -5.16 23.42
N THR A 158 3.09 -4.23 24.12
CA THR A 158 2.44 -3.08 24.76
C THR A 158 2.65 -1.83 23.90
N SER A 159 2.07 -0.69 24.29
CA SER A 159 2.27 0.57 23.56
C SER A 159 3.75 0.98 23.39
N ASN A 160 4.65 0.56 24.29
CA ASN A 160 6.04 1.02 24.35
C ASN A 160 7.08 -0.11 24.34
N THR A 161 6.69 -1.38 24.27
CA THR A 161 7.62 -2.51 24.45
C THR A 161 7.06 -3.76 23.78
N PHE A 162 7.91 -4.46 23.02
CA PHE A 162 7.59 -5.74 22.39
C PHE A 162 8.67 -6.77 22.72
N ALA A 163 8.26 -8.04 22.77
CA ALA A 163 9.21 -9.13 22.83
C ALA A 163 9.93 -9.26 21.48
N ASN A 164 11.26 -9.29 21.52
CA ASN A 164 12.11 -9.33 20.34
C ASN A 164 12.96 -10.60 20.27
N LYS A 165 12.85 -11.54 21.22
CA LYS A 165 13.54 -12.85 21.08
C LYS A 165 12.91 -13.96 21.91
N ILE A 166 12.85 -15.15 21.32
CA ILE A 166 12.46 -16.42 21.96
C ILE A 166 13.60 -17.44 21.86
N ALA A 167 13.61 -18.46 22.72
CA ALA A 167 14.67 -19.47 22.74
C ALA A 167 14.13 -20.88 23.00
N LEU A 168 14.84 -21.89 22.49
CA LEU A 168 14.65 -23.30 22.82
C LEU A 168 15.79 -23.75 23.71
N ASP A 169 15.49 -24.48 24.78
CA ASP A 169 16.54 -25.17 25.56
C ASP A 169 16.96 -26.48 24.89
N GLY A 170 18.01 -27.12 25.43
CA GLY A 170 18.54 -28.39 24.89
C GLY A 170 17.56 -29.58 24.97
N SER A 171 16.43 -29.44 25.66
CA SER A 171 15.34 -30.43 25.69
C SER A 171 14.19 -30.08 24.73
N GLY A 172 14.29 -28.98 23.98
CA GLY A 172 13.28 -28.51 23.05
C GLY A 172 12.11 -27.76 23.70
N ASN A 173 12.24 -27.32 24.96
CA ASN A 173 11.21 -26.48 25.57
C ASN A 173 11.35 -25.03 25.09
N LEU A 174 10.22 -24.41 24.76
CA LEU A 174 10.18 -23.05 24.23
C LEU A 174 10.04 -22.04 25.37
N TRP A 175 10.95 -21.08 25.44
CA TRP A 175 10.95 -19.97 26.39
C TRP A 175 10.48 -18.68 25.70
N VAL A 176 9.48 -18.03 26.31
CA VAL A 176 8.75 -16.91 25.73
C VAL A 176 8.69 -15.74 26.73
N PRO A 177 9.32 -14.60 26.43
CA PRO A 177 9.04 -13.34 27.13
C PRO A 177 7.61 -12.88 26.84
N ASP A 178 6.90 -12.45 27.87
CA ASP A 178 5.51 -12.03 27.82
C ASP A 178 5.38 -10.63 28.45
N PRO A 179 5.81 -9.57 27.72
CA PRO A 179 6.06 -8.25 28.27
C PRO A 179 4.83 -7.63 28.93
N GLY A 180 3.67 -7.72 28.28
CA GLY A 180 2.44 -7.13 28.82
C GLY A 180 1.92 -7.81 30.09
N ASN A 181 2.41 -9.02 30.40
CA ASN A 181 2.11 -9.73 31.64
C ASN A 181 3.31 -9.79 32.61
N ASN A 182 4.40 -9.05 32.34
CA ASN A 182 5.56 -8.94 33.22
C ASN A 182 6.16 -10.30 33.64
N ARG A 183 6.26 -11.24 32.69
CA ARG A 183 6.70 -12.61 32.97
C ARG A 183 7.43 -13.26 31.79
N ALA A 184 8.11 -14.38 32.05
CA ALA A 184 8.58 -15.28 31.01
C ALA A 184 8.04 -16.69 31.26
N LEU A 185 7.59 -17.35 30.19
CA LEU A 185 6.95 -18.66 30.24
C LEU A 185 7.82 -19.72 29.59
N ARG A 186 7.77 -20.95 30.11
CA ARG A 186 8.25 -22.15 29.41
C ARG A 186 7.07 -22.98 28.92
N PHE A 187 7.01 -23.25 27.62
CA PHE A 187 6.14 -24.26 27.04
C PHE A 187 6.94 -25.55 26.86
N PRO A 188 6.59 -26.65 27.56
CA PRO A 188 7.37 -27.87 27.50
C PRO A 188 7.24 -28.53 26.11
N ALA A 189 8.31 -29.19 25.65
CA ALA A 189 8.35 -29.83 24.32
C ALA A 189 7.17 -30.79 24.08
N SER A 190 6.69 -31.46 25.14
CA SER A 190 5.53 -32.37 25.10
C SER A 190 4.20 -31.68 24.73
N GLN A 191 4.13 -30.35 24.86
CA GLN A 191 2.97 -29.54 24.47
C GLN A 191 3.13 -28.91 23.08
N LEU A 192 4.26 -29.09 22.39
CA LEU A 192 4.56 -28.45 21.11
C LEU A 192 4.36 -29.41 19.92
N ALA A 193 3.43 -30.37 20.01
CA ALA A 193 3.14 -31.31 18.92
C ALA A 193 2.41 -30.63 17.73
N ALA A 194 2.47 -31.23 16.55
CA ALA A 194 1.73 -30.75 15.37
C ALA A 194 0.22 -30.74 15.60
N ASN A 195 -0.45 -29.75 15.01
CA ASN A 195 -1.88 -29.44 15.14
C ASN A 195 -2.33 -29.08 16.57
N THR A 196 -1.39 -28.66 17.42
CA THR A 196 -1.74 -28.21 18.78
C THR A 196 -2.22 -26.76 18.76
N VAL A 197 -3.24 -26.49 19.58
CA VAL A 197 -3.82 -25.17 19.79
C VAL A 197 -3.82 -24.93 21.29
N GLU A 198 -3.38 -23.73 21.71
CA GLU A 198 -3.28 -23.34 23.12
C GLU A 198 -2.51 -24.32 24.03
N PRO A 199 -1.23 -24.61 23.72
CA PRO A 199 -0.39 -25.39 24.63
C PRO A 199 -0.26 -24.68 25.98
N THR A 200 -0.08 -25.46 27.04
CA THR A 200 0.00 -24.93 28.41
C THR A 200 1.45 -24.78 28.84
N ALA A 201 1.84 -23.58 29.30
CA ALA A 201 3.13 -23.35 29.92
C ALA A 201 3.21 -24.05 31.29
N ASP A 202 4.40 -24.53 31.64
CA ASP A 202 4.64 -25.29 32.87
C ASP A 202 5.60 -24.59 33.85
N VAL A 203 6.22 -23.48 33.44
CA VAL A 203 7.04 -22.61 34.29
C VAL A 203 6.68 -21.16 34.04
N VAL A 204 6.70 -20.34 35.10
CA VAL A 204 6.63 -18.88 35.02
C VAL A 204 7.74 -18.24 35.85
N LEU A 205 8.50 -17.34 35.23
CA LEU A 205 9.51 -16.51 35.86
C LEU A 205 9.03 -15.06 35.96
N GLY A 206 9.50 -14.35 37.00
CA GLY A 206 9.11 -12.97 37.29
C GLY A 206 7.77 -12.82 38.02
N GLN A 207 6.99 -13.90 38.13
CA GLN A 207 5.69 -13.95 38.81
C GLN A 207 5.58 -15.15 39.76
N LEU A 208 4.64 -15.08 40.69
CA LEU A 208 4.34 -16.15 41.65
C LEU A 208 3.35 -17.19 41.11
N ASP A 209 2.67 -16.89 40.01
CA ASP A 209 1.66 -17.73 39.37
C ASP A 209 1.46 -17.33 37.90
N PHE A 210 0.59 -18.06 37.19
CA PHE A 210 0.26 -17.82 35.79
C PHE A 210 -0.86 -16.79 35.57
N GLN A 211 -1.43 -16.21 36.62
CA GLN A 211 -2.60 -15.34 36.55
C GLN A 211 -2.26 -13.86 36.73
N THR A 212 -1.22 -13.58 37.51
CA THR A 212 -0.73 -12.24 37.82
C THR A 212 -0.02 -11.64 36.61
N SER A 213 -0.42 -10.43 36.23
CA SER A 213 0.12 -9.68 35.09
C SER A 213 0.82 -8.38 35.47
N GLN A 214 0.64 -7.90 36.70
CA GLN A 214 1.30 -6.69 37.21
C GLN A 214 2.73 -7.02 37.65
N GLU A 215 3.66 -6.08 37.47
CA GLU A 215 5.02 -6.24 37.99
C GLU A 215 4.99 -6.45 39.51
N ARG A 216 5.71 -7.46 40.00
CA ARG A 216 5.84 -7.72 41.43
C ARG A 216 6.70 -6.63 42.08
N PRO A 217 6.18 -5.85 43.05
CA PRO A 217 6.97 -4.82 43.70
C PRO A 217 8.09 -5.43 44.54
N ALA A 218 9.22 -4.73 44.61
CA ALA A 218 10.30 -5.10 45.51
C ALA A 218 9.82 -5.00 46.98
N PRO A 219 10.21 -5.96 47.85
CA PRO A 219 9.92 -5.86 49.28
C PRO A 219 10.43 -4.54 49.87
N GLN A 220 9.70 -3.98 50.84
CA GLN A 220 10.12 -2.78 51.55
C GLN A 220 11.52 -3.00 52.16
N GLY A 221 12.43 -2.06 51.90
CA GLY A 221 13.81 -2.15 52.37
C GLY A 221 14.77 -2.92 51.46
N ASN A 222 14.34 -3.39 50.27
CA ASN A 222 15.25 -3.99 49.29
C ASN A 222 16.34 -2.97 48.88
N PRO A 223 17.63 -3.23 49.15
CA PRO A 223 18.71 -2.30 48.80
C PRO A 223 18.79 -2.09 47.28
N GLY A 224 18.67 -0.84 46.82
CA GLY A 224 18.60 -0.51 45.39
C GLY A 224 17.19 -0.60 44.76
N GLY A 225 16.16 -0.88 45.57
CA GLY A 225 14.76 -0.85 45.15
C GLY A 225 14.41 -1.90 44.08
N THR A 226 13.50 -1.56 43.17
CA THR A 226 13.06 -2.47 42.09
C THR A 226 14.19 -2.87 41.14
N LEU A 227 15.15 -1.97 40.87
CA LEU A 227 16.25 -2.20 39.92
C LEU A 227 17.18 -3.34 40.32
N THR A 228 17.22 -3.72 41.60
CA THR A 228 18.06 -4.81 42.13
C THR A 228 17.24 -5.99 42.62
N PHE A 229 15.91 -5.94 42.53
CA PHE A 229 15.04 -7.03 42.97
C PHE A 229 15.10 -8.20 41.99
N LYS A 230 15.47 -9.39 42.46
CA LYS A 230 15.69 -10.59 41.63
C LYS A 230 14.43 -11.42 41.36
N GLY A 231 13.33 -11.10 42.05
CA GLY A 231 12.09 -11.88 42.03
C GLY A 231 11.00 -11.34 41.10
N SER A 232 11.29 -10.30 40.30
CA SER A 232 10.35 -9.68 39.35
C SER A 232 10.98 -9.54 37.96
N LEU A 233 10.13 -9.44 36.95
CA LEU A 233 10.46 -8.98 35.60
C LEU A 233 9.55 -7.80 35.27
N ARG A 234 10.07 -6.76 34.64
CA ARG A 234 9.27 -5.66 34.09
C ARG A 234 9.28 -5.72 32.58
N ALA A 235 8.15 -5.95 31.93
CA ALA A 235 8.04 -5.99 30.46
C ALA A 235 9.22 -6.73 29.77
N PRO A 236 9.47 -8.01 30.09
CA PRO A 236 10.61 -8.76 29.56
C PRO A 236 10.58 -8.84 28.02
N THR A 237 11.73 -8.63 27.38
CA THR A 237 11.83 -8.44 25.93
C THR A 237 12.52 -9.60 25.21
N SER A 238 13.62 -10.09 25.77
CA SER A 238 14.47 -11.10 25.13
C SER A 238 14.84 -12.21 26.11
N VAL A 239 14.96 -13.43 25.61
CA VAL A 239 15.52 -14.59 26.34
C VAL A 239 16.70 -15.18 25.56
N ALA A 240 17.74 -15.60 26.29
CA ALA A 240 18.85 -16.38 25.76
C ALA A 240 19.21 -17.51 26.73
N ILE A 241 19.67 -18.64 26.18
CA ILE A 241 19.98 -19.84 26.96
C ILE A 241 21.42 -20.23 26.69
N ALA A 242 22.21 -20.36 27.75
CA ALA A 242 23.60 -20.81 27.65
C ALA A 242 23.65 -22.32 27.35
N PRO A 243 24.76 -22.84 26.80
CA PRO A 243 24.95 -24.28 26.62
C PRO A 243 24.82 -25.10 27.91
N SER A 244 25.06 -24.48 29.08
CA SER A 244 24.85 -25.09 30.39
C SER A 244 23.37 -25.27 30.78
N GLY A 245 22.44 -24.67 30.03
CA GLY A 245 21.01 -24.60 30.35
C GLY A 245 20.63 -23.42 31.25
N ALA A 246 21.58 -22.56 31.63
CA ALA A 246 21.29 -21.33 32.36
C ALA A 246 20.57 -20.30 31.46
N ILE A 247 19.70 -19.48 32.05
CA ILE A 247 18.77 -18.62 31.32
C ILE A 247 19.06 -17.15 31.61
N TYR A 248 19.10 -16.34 30.56
CA TYR A 248 19.22 -14.90 30.62
C TYR A 248 17.92 -14.27 30.10
N ILE A 249 17.33 -13.36 30.87
CA ILE A 249 16.14 -12.62 30.48
C ILE A 249 16.41 -11.14 30.60
N ALA A 250 16.23 -10.40 29.51
CA ALA A 250 16.30 -8.95 29.53
C ALA A 250 14.93 -8.33 29.79
N ASP A 251 14.89 -7.22 30.52
CA ASP A 251 13.65 -6.57 30.90
C ASP A 251 13.68 -5.04 30.75
N GLY A 252 12.50 -4.45 30.85
CA GLY A 252 12.24 -3.01 30.73
C GLY A 252 12.78 -2.16 31.88
N ASN A 253 13.54 -2.72 32.82
CA ASN A 253 14.34 -1.96 33.79
C ASN A 253 15.79 -1.75 33.29
N ALA A 254 16.07 -2.01 32.01
CA ALA A 254 17.40 -1.93 31.38
C ALA A 254 18.43 -2.85 32.07
N ARG A 255 18.04 -4.11 32.28
CA ARG A 255 18.89 -5.11 32.94
C ARG A 255 18.69 -6.50 32.35
N VAL A 256 19.64 -7.38 32.66
CA VAL A 256 19.55 -8.81 32.34
C VAL A 256 19.57 -9.62 33.62
N LEU A 257 18.57 -10.47 33.79
CA LEU A 257 18.45 -11.41 34.89
C LEU A 257 19.03 -12.76 34.48
N TYR A 258 19.94 -13.29 35.29
CA TYR A 258 20.59 -14.59 35.09
C TYR A 258 20.03 -15.63 36.06
N TYR A 259 19.45 -16.70 35.54
CA TYR A 259 18.90 -17.84 36.28
C TYR A 259 19.79 -19.07 36.07
N LEU A 260 19.99 -19.83 37.14
CA LEU A 260 20.73 -21.10 37.07
C LEU A 260 19.96 -22.14 36.24
N ALA A 261 20.72 -23.10 35.69
CA ALA A 261 20.17 -24.25 34.99
C ALA A 261 19.34 -25.15 35.93
N GLY A 262 18.56 -26.08 35.35
CA GLY A 262 17.85 -27.12 36.11
C GLY A 262 16.48 -26.71 36.66
N ILE A 263 15.85 -25.68 36.08
CA ILE A 263 14.47 -25.27 36.43
C ILE A 263 13.48 -26.39 36.08
N GLN A 264 12.77 -26.89 37.10
CA GLN A 264 11.86 -28.03 36.98
C GLN A 264 10.45 -27.60 36.54
N SER A 265 9.69 -28.53 35.97
CA SER A 265 8.25 -28.31 35.66
C SER A 265 7.47 -27.96 36.92
N GLY A 266 6.50 -27.05 36.81
CA GLY A 266 5.71 -26.51 37.91
C GLY A 266 6.41 -25.39 38.70
N SER A 267 7.61 -24.97 38.29
CA SER A 267 8.33 -23.90 38.97
C SER A 267 7.66 -22.53 38.79
N VAL A 268 7.46 -21.84 39.91
CA VAL A 268 6.95 -20.46 39.98
C VAL A 268 7.75 -19.66 41.00
N GLY A 269 7.78 -18.32 40.88
CA GLY A 269 8.39 -17.45 41.88
C GLY A 269 9.91 -17.57 42.07
N ILE A 270 10.61 -18.24 41.14
CA ILE A 270 12.07 -18.38 41.18
C ILE A 270 12.72 -17.00 41.04
N SER A 271 13.65 -16.69 41.94
CA SER A 271 14.49 -15.50 41.84
C SER A 271 15.69 -15.74 40.95
N ALA A 272 16.08 -14.72 40.18
CA ALA A 272 17.34 -14.73 39.45
C ALA A 272 18.52 -14.90 40.42
N PHE A 273 19.59 -15.53 39.95
CA PHE A 273 20.84 -15.66 40.69
C PHE A 273 21.63 -14.35 40.67
N ARG A 274 21.72 -13.71 39.50
CA ARG A 274 22.47 -12.47 39.29
C ARG A 274 21.71 -11.48 38.42
N ILE A 275 22.00 -10.19 38.57
CA ILE A 275 21.52 -9.11 37.70
C ILE A 275 22.74 -8.45 37.04
N LEU A 276 22.62 -8.13 35.76
CA LEU A 276 23.61 -7.45 34.93
C LEU A 276 23.01 -6.14 34.39
N GLY A 277 23.86 -5.17 34.06
CA GLY A 277 23.45 -3.94 33.38
C GLY A 277 23.02 -2.78 34.27
N ILE A 278 23.20 -2.88 35.59
CA ILE A 278 22.96 -1.80 36.56
C ILE A 278 24.30 -1.30 37.11
N GLY A 279 24.59 -0.01 36.94
CA GLY A 279 25.75 0.67 37.52
C GLY A 279 25.36 1.55 38.71
N PHE A 280 26.29 1.73 39.66
CA PHE A 280 26.09 2.57 40.85
C PHE A 280 27.20 3.62 40.98
N ASN A 281 26.91 4.72 41.69
CA ASN A 281 27.96 5.66 42.06
C ASN A 281 28.71 5.12 43.28
N LEU A 282 29.97 4.72 43.11
CA LEU A 282 30.83 4.26 44.20
C LEU A 282 31.31 5.45 45.05
N GLN A 283 31.46 5.24 46.36
CA GLN A 283 31.98 6.29 47.23
C GLN A 283 33.44 6.63 46.87
N ASN A 284 33.79 7.92 46.88
CA ASN A 284 35.13 8.42 46.54
C ASN A 284 35.56 8.13 45.09
N GLN A 285 34.61 7.83 44.20
CA GLN A 285 34.82 7.78 42.76
C GLN A 285 34.01 8.90 42.08
N PRO A 286 34.44 9.36 40.89
CA PRO A 286 33.62 10.25 40.07
C PRO A 286 32.23 9.65 39.78
N PRO A 287 31.18 10.47 39.60
CA PRO A 287 29.87 9.97 39.20
C PRO A 287 29.96 9.16 37.91
N LEU A 288 29.29 8.01 37.91
CA LEU A 288 29.17 7.13 36.76
C LEU A 288 28.28 7.82 35.71
N THR A 289 28.86 8.11 34.54
CA THR A 289 28.13 8.67 33.40
C THR A 289 27.68 7.55 32.46
N SER A 290 26.46 7.63 31.93
CA SER A 290 26.00 6.71 30.88
C SER A 290 26.23 7.33 29.48
N PRO A 291 26.70 6.56 28.50
CA PRO A 291 27.05 5.13 28.59
C PRO A 291 28.37 4.88 29.32
N ASN A 292 28.49 3.68 29.89
CA ASN A 292 29.71 3.14 30.51
C ASN A 292 29.75 1.61 30.33
N ASN A 293 30.70 0.93 31.00
CA ASN A 293 30.91 -0.51 30.93
C ASN A 293 30.16 -1.33 32.01
N TYR A 294 29.22 -0.73 32.76
CA TYR A 294 28.41 -1.43 33.77
C TYR A 294 26.90 -1.29 33.54
N ALA A 295 26.45 -0.12 33.08
CA ALA A 295 25.04 0.20 32.88
C ALA A 295 24.59 -0.01 31.43
N LEU A 296 23.50 -0.76 31.27
CA LEU A 296 22.70 -0.77 30.05
C LEU A 296 21.72 0.42 30.09
N THR A 297 21.26 0.87 28.92
CA THR A 297 20.54 2.14 28.81
C THR A 297 19.19 2.03 28.12
N SER A 298 18.85 0.84 27.62
CA SER A 298 17.62 0.60 26.86
C SER A 298 16.63 -0.25 27.63
N THR A 299 15.34 0.09 27.53
CA THR A 299 14.24 -0.72 28.05
C THR A 299 13.86 -1.88 27.11
N VAL A 300 14.40 -1.89 25.89
CA VAL A 300 14.30 -3.01 24.94
C VAL A 300 15.71 -3.48 24.65
N LEU A 301 16.02 -4.74 24.97
CA LEU A 301 17.37 -5.29 24.84
C LEU A 301 17.29 -6.58 24.03
N GLY A 302 18.26 -6.81 23.15
CA GLY A 302 18.40 -8.06 22.41
C GLY A 302 19.49 -8.92 23.05
N LEU A 303 19.26 -10.22 23.26
CA LEU A 303 20.26 -11.13 23.84
C LEU A 303 20.78 -12.12 22.82
N GLY A 304 22.03 -12.53 22.95
CA GLY A 304 22.64 -13.57 22.11
C GLY A 304 23.77 -14.28 22.84
N MET A 305 23.99 -15.55 22.52
CA MET A 305 25.07 -16.35 23.09
C MET A 305 26.03 -16.79 21.99
N SER A 306 27.33 -16.63 22.25
CA SER A 306 28.39 -17.29 21.48
C SER A 306 29.25 -18.08 22.45
N GLY A 307 29.19 -19.41 22.34
CA GLY A 307 29.66 -20.29 23.40
C GLY A 307 28.96 -19.95 24.73
N SER A 308 29.76 -19.70 25.78
CA SER A 308 29.26 -19.33 27.11
C SER A 308 29.19 -17.82 27.36
N ASN A 309 29.63 -16.98 26.42
CA ASN A 309 29.59 -15.53 26.60
C ASN A 309 28.24 -14.96 26.17
N LEU A 310 27.70 -14.06 27.01
CA LEU A 310 26.50 -13.28 26.71
C LEU A 310 26.87 -12.02 25.93
N TYR A 311 26.11 -11.77 24.86
CA TYR A 311 26.08 -10.51 24.13
C TYR A 311 24.73 -9.85 24.32
N VAL A 312 24.74 -8.53 24.49
CA VAL A 312 23.55 -7.71 24.71
C VAL A 312 23.55 -6.57 23.71
N ALA A 313 22.50 -6.46 22.89
CA ALA A 313 22.22 -5.27 22.11
C ALA A 313 21.61 -4.21 23.04
N ASP A 314 22.23 -3.03 23.11
CA ASP A 314 21.86 -1.89 23.97
C ASP A 314 21.46 -0.70 23.07
N PRO A 315 20.23 -0.71 22.51
CA PRO A 315 19.82 0.22 21.45
C PRO A 315 20.02 1.69 21.78
N ALA A 316 19.65 2.13 22.98
CA ALA A 316 19.74 3.52 23.40
C ALA A 316 21.19 4.07 23.42
N SER A 317 22.18 3.19 23.54
CA SER A 317 23.61 3.53 23.43
C SER A 317 24.23 3.14 22.08
N ASN A 318 23.42 2.69 21.12
CA ASN A 318 23.85 2.36 19.76
C ASN A 318 25.01 1.36 19.72
N ARG A 319 24.92 0.28 20.50
CA ARG A 319 26.02 -0.70 20.67
C ARG A 319 25.55 -2.12 20.94
N VAL A 320 26.42 -3.09 20.67
CA VAL A 320 26.33 -4.45 21.22
C VAL A 320 27.48 -4.66 22.19
N VAL A 321 27.22 -5.18 23.38
CA VAL A 321 28.21 -5.36 24.45
C VAL A 321 28.37 -6.82 24.82
N LYS A 322 29.58 -7.21 25.24
CA LYS A 322 29.92 -8.57 25.66
C LYS A 322 30.15 -8.64 27.17
N TYR A 323 29.58 -9.64 27.82
CA TYR A 323 29.93 -10.03 29.19
C TYR A 323 30.85 -11.25 29.19
N ASP A 324 31.72 -11.33 30.18
CA ASP A 324 32.49 -12.55 30.44
C ASP A 324 31.58 -13.69 30.94
N VAL A 325 32.12 -14.90 31.07
CA VAL A 325 31.40 -16.05 31.60
C VAL A 325 31.16 -15.91 33.12
N PRO A 326 30.09 -16.50 33.67
CA PRO A 326 29.73 -16.37 35.09
C PRO A 326 30.84 -16.73 36.08
N GLU A 327 31.72 -17.66 35.71
CA GLU A 327 32.84 -18.11 36.55
C GLU A 327 33.89 -17.01 36.78
N ASN A 328 33.96 -16.02 35.89
CA ASN A 328 34.89 -14.90 35.96
C ASN A 328 34.26 -13.63 36.54
N TRP A 329 32.96 -13.63 36.84
CA TRP A 329 32.30 -12.44 37.36
C TRP A 329 32.77 -12.12 38.78
N PRO A 330 33.00 -10.83 39.10
CA PRO A 330 33.19 -10.40 40.48
C PRO A 330 32.01 -10.81 41.37
N ASN A 331 32.29 -11.07 42.64
CA ASN A 331 31.25 -11.28 43.64
C ASN A 331 30.27 -10.11 43.65
N GLU A 332 28.99 -10.41 43.88
CA GLU A 332 27.96 -9.37 43.96
C GLU A 332 28.19 -8.55 45.23
N PRO A 333 28.32 -7.22 45.13
CA PRO A 333 28.50 -6.41 46.32
C PRO A 333 27.25 -6.47 47.19
N ARG A 334 27.48 -6.43 48.50
CA ARG A 334 26.44 -6.17 49.48
C ARG A 334 26.05 -4.70 49.46
N LEU A 335 24.86 -4.41 48.93
CA LEU A 335 24.31 -3.06 48.82
C LEU A 335 23.76 -2.52 50.16
N ASP A 336 23.69 -3.35 51.19
CA ASP A 336 23.28 -2.99 52.54
C ASP A 336 24.47 -2.54 53.43
N ILE A 337 25.69 -2.57 52.91
CA ILE A 337 26.89 -2.07 53.58
C ILE A 337 27.31 -0.76 52.92
N THR A 338 27.50 0.30 53.72
CA THR A 338 28.00 1.60 53.24
C THR A 338 29.45 1.79 53.68
N PRO A 339 30.37 2.13 52.75
CA PRO A 339 30.15 2.42 51.34
C PRO A 339 30.15 1.19 50.42
N VAL A 340 29.44 1.31 49.29
CA VAL A 340 29.59 0.39 48.16
C VAL A 340 30.90 0.74 47.44
N THR A 341 31.85 -0.21 47.43
CA THR A 341 33.21 -0.01 46.89
C THR A 341 33.48 -0.75 45.58
N THR A 342 32.53 -1.56 45.11
CA THR A 342 32.63 -2.30 43.85
C THR A 342 31.30 -2.21 43.10
N GLU A 343 31.34 -2.15 41.77
CA GLU A 343 30.14 -2.12 40.95
C GLU A 343 29.26 -3.34 41.15
N PHE A 344 27.95 -3.14 41.05
CA PHE A 344 26.95 -4.20 41.23
C PHE A 344 26.97 -5.20 40.07
N SER A 345 27.00 -4.68 38.84
CA SER A 345 27.11 -5.49 37.64
C SER A 345 28.55 -5.89 37.38
N PRO A 346 28.79 -7.11 36.86
CA PRO A 346 30.08 -7.41 36.27
C PRO A 346 30.35 -6.46 35.08
N PRO A 347 31.62 -6.13 34.80
CA PRO A 347 31.95 -5.24 33.69
C PRO A 347 31.65 -5.90 32.34
N MET A 348 31.18 -5.10 31.40
CA MET A 348 31.25 -5.40 29.97
C MET A 348 32.71 -5.39 29.53
N ILE A 349 33.10 -6.39 28.74
CA ILE A 349 34.51 -6.64 28.35
C ILE A 349 34.80 -6.35 26.88
N ASP A 350 33.76 -6.20 26.04
CA ASP A 350 33.92 -5.77 24.65
C ASP A 350 32.68 -4.97 24.17
N VAL A 351 32.87 -4.18 23.12
CA VAL A 351 31.81 -3.35 22.50
C VAL A 351 31.93 -3.37 20.98
N VAL A 352 30.79 -3.53 20.30
CA VAL A 352 30.65 -3.56 18.85
C VAL A 352 29.80 -2.38 18.40
N GLY A 353 30.15 -1.76 17.28
CA GLY A 353 29.43 -0.63 16.71
C GLY A 353 29.80 0.74 17.29
N GLN A 354 30.59 0.77 18.38
CA GLN A 354 31.12 1.99 19.01
C GLN A 354 32.64 1.93 19.17
N ASN A 355 33.26 3.09 19.38
CA ASN A 355 34.70 3.19 19.60
C ASN A 355 35.14 2.75 21.01
N ASN A 356 34.25 2.88 22.00
CA ASN A 356 34.49 2.58 23.40
C ASN A 356 33.16 2.48 24.17
N PHE A 357 33.23 2.31 25.49
CA PHE A 357 32.04 2.23 26.34
C PHE A 357 31.45 3.59 26.73
N GLN A 358 32.14 4.71 26.47
CA GLN A 358 31.75 6.06 26.92
C GLN A 358 31.02 6.91 25.87
N ASN A 359 30.99 6.49 24.61
CA ASN A 359 30.23 7.15 23.54
C ASN A 359 29.03 6.28 23.13
N GLY A 360 27.87 6.90 22.99
CA GLY A 360 26.60 6.26 22.63
C GLY A 360 25.90 6.89 21.45
N LYS A 361 26.56 7.77 20.68
CA LYS A 361 25.93 8.43 19.52
C LYS A 361 25.66 7.42 18.41
N ALA A 362 24.51 7.55 17.74
CA ALA A 362 24.17 6.78 16.55
C ALA A 362 25.28 6.91 15.51
N ASN A 363 25.67 5.80 14.90
CA ASN A 363 26.73 5.76 13.89
C ASN A 363 28.04 6.44 14.32
N LYS A 364 28.39 6.37 15.61
CA LYS A 364 29.56 7.06 16.19
C LYS A 364 29.54 8.59 16.00
N GLY A 365 28.37 9.17 15.71
CA GLY A 365 28.18 10.58 15.41
C GLY A 365 28.34 10.97 13.93
N GLN A 366 28.45 10.01 13.03
CA GLN A 366 28.49 10.25 11.58
C GLN A 366 27.08 10.43 11.01
N ALA A 367 26.96 11.23 9.94
CA ALA A 367 25.69 11.43 9.23
C ALA A 367 25.21 10.16 8.51
N GLU A 368 26.16 9.38 7.98
CA GLU A 368 25.92 8.12 7.29
C GLU A 368 26.60 6.97 8.03
N PRO A 369 26.02 5.76 8.04
CA PRO A 369 26.67 4.60 8.61
C PRO A 369 27.83 4.08 7.76
N ASP A 370 28.73 3.32 8.39
CA ASP A 370 29.76 2.55 7.71
C ASP A 370 29.76 1.09 8.19
N ALA A 371 30.72 0.27 7.74
CA ALA A 371 30.85 -1.13 8.12
C ALA A 371 31.16 -1.36 9.61
N SER A 372 31.58 -0.32 10.34
CA SER A 372 31.99 -0.37 11.75
C SER A 372 30.93 0.16 12.71
N THR A 373 29.79 0.64 12.20
CA THR A 373 28.78 1.34 12.99
C THR A 373 27.46 0.59 13.09
N VAL A 374 26.73 0.90 14.16
CA VAL A 374 25.32 0.53 14.35
C VAL A 374 24.53 1.73 14.89
N ASN A 375 23.22 1.67 14.72
CA ASN A 375 22.23 2.62 15.20
C ASN A 375 21.02 1.82 15.73
N PHE A 376 20.75 1.96 17.02
CA PHE A 376 19.64 1.31 17.71
C PHE A 376 19.59 -0.23 17.53
N PRO A 377 20.69 -0.99 17.67
CA PRO A 377 20.69 -2.43 17.40
C PRO A 377 19.72 -3.16 18.33
N ILE A 378 18.76 -3.91 17.79
CA ILE A 378 17.65 -4.49 18.57
C ILE A 378 17.68 -6.01 18.71
N GLY A 379 18.24 -6.71 17.72
CA GLY A 379 18.31 -8.16 17.66
C GLY A 379 19.69 -8.64 17.26
N ILE A 380 20.12 -9.77 17.79
CA ILE A 380 21.42 -10.37 17.47
C ILE A 380 21.33 -11.88 17.36
N ALA A 381 22.09 -12.46 16.44
CA ALA A 381 22.25 -13.91 16.32
C ALA A 381 23.67 -14.27 15.91
N PHE A 382 24.02 -15.54 16.12
CA PHE A 382 25.32 -16.09 15.74
C PHE A 382 25.14 -17.19 14.69
N LEU A 383 26.00 -17.16 13.66
CA LEU A 383 26.23 -18.29 12.76
C LEU A 383 27.68 -18.71 12.91
N GLY A 384 27.92 -19.81 13.64
CA GLY A 384 29.27 -20.11 14.12
C GLY A 384 29.78 -18.95 15.00
N THR A 385 30.90 -18.34 14.61
CA THR A 385 31.49 -17.19 15.30
C THR A 385 31.04 -15.84 14.75
N ASP A 386 30.30 -15.81 13.64
CA ASP A 386 29.90 -14.56 12.99
C ASP A 386 28.71 -13.94 13.73
N LEU A 387 28.87 -12.71 14.19
CA LEU A 387 27.83 -11.94 14.89
C LEU A 387 26.97 -11.20 13.87
N TRP A 388 25.69 -11.50 13.83
CA TRP A 388 24.71 -10.79 13.02
C TRP A 388 23.88 -9.86 13.89
N VAL A 389 23.66 -8.64 13.40
CA VAL A 389 23.01 -7.57 14.14
C VAL A 389 21.87 -7.00 13.29
N ALA A 390 20.66 -6.95 13.84
CA ALA A 390 19.57 -6.11 13.35
C ALA A 390 19.88 -4.67 13.74
N ASP A 391 20.42 -3.93 12.78
CA ASP A 391 20.79 -2.54 12.89
C ASP A 391 19.57 -1.66 12.56
N TYR A 392 18.58 -1.69 13.47
CA TYR A 392 17.23 -1.11 13.32
C TYR A 392 17.26 0.30 12.75
N GLY A 393 18.00 1.19 13.42
CA GLY A 393 18.02 2.61 13.06
C GLY A 393 18.70 2.89 11.73
N ASN A 394 19.39 1.89 11.16
CA ASN A 394 19.95 1.96 9.81
C ASN A 394 19.22 1.07 8.81
N ASN A 395 18.09 0.45 9.18
CA ASN A 395 17.27 -0.39 8.31
C ASN A 395 18.09 -1.43 7.56
N ARG A 396 18.97 -2.14 8.28
CA ARG A 396 19.88 -3.13 7.71
C ARG A 396 20.17 -4.25 8.69
N VAL A 397 20.65 -5.35 8.15
CA VAL A 397 21.25 -6.43 8.94
C VAL A 397 22.69 -6.61 8.51
N THR A 398 23.60 -6.59 9.48
CA THR A 398 25.05 -6.64 9.23
C THR A 398 25.68 -7.81 9.95
N SER A 399 26.67 -8.44 9.31
CA SER A 399 27.46 -9.52 9.91
C SER A 399 28.88 -9.07 10.21
N PHE A 400 29.31 -9.17 11.46
CA PHE A 400 30.66 -8.94 11.93
C PHE A 400 31.39 -10.27 12.10
N GLN A 401 32.55 -10.39 11.48
CA GLN A 401 33.44 -11.54 11.67
C GLN A 401 34.44 -11.24 12.77
N GLN A 402 34.77 -12.26 13.55
CA GLN A 402 35.71 -12.10 14.65
C GLN A 402 37.14 -11.97 14.12
N GLN A 403 37.84 -10.90 14.53
CA GLN A 403 39.24 -10.64 14.21
C GLN A 403 40.01 -10.49 15.52
N SER A 404 40.94 -11.43 15.80
CA SER A 404 41.73 -11.46 17.04
C SER A 404 40.89 -11.32 18.32
N GLY A 405 39.73 -12.00 18.37
CA GLY A 405 38.84 -12.01 19.53
C GLY A 405 37.79 -10.88 19.58
N LYS A 406 37.83 -9.91 18.65
CA LYS A 406 36.95 -8.73 18.62
C LYS A 406 36.11 -8.65 17.34
N TYR A 407 35.01 -7.90 17.38
CA TYR A 407 34.18 -7.56 16.22
C TYR A 407 34.37 -6.08 15.88
N VAL A 408 35.01 -5.78 14.73
CA VAL A 408 35.39 -4.40 14.37
C VAL A 408 34.68 -3.93 13.11
N LEU A 409 34.73 -4.72 12.03
CA LEU A 409 34.12 -4.41 10.75
C LEU A 409 33.14 -5.49 10.33
N ALA A 410 31.97 -5.07 9.87
CA ALA A 410 31.02 -5.92 9.19
C ALA A 410 31.51 -6.25 7.78
N THR A 411 31.25 -7.49 7.34
CA THR A 411 31.66 -7.99 6.02
C THR A 411 30.47 -8.37 5.14
N ARG A 412 29.26 -8.42 5.72
CA ARG A 412 28.03 -8.73 5.00
C ARG A 412 26.94 -7.73 5.35
N LEU A 413 26.11 -7.44 4.36
CA LEU A 413 25.05 -6.45 4.42
C LEU A 413 23.78 -7.03 3.80
N VAL A 414 22.65 -6.88 4.49
CA VAL A 414 21.32 -7.27 4.03
C VAL A 414 20.38 -6.09 4.23
N GLY A 415 19.48 -5.90 3.27
CA GLY A 415 18.48 -4.83 3.30
C GLY A 415 18.90 -3.55 2.60
N GLN A 416 20.21 -3.31 2.47
CA GLN A 416 20.79 -2.12 1.82
C GLN A 416 21.78 -2.51 0.71
N LEU A 417 21.97 -1.63 -0.27
CA LEU A 417 22.89 -1.86 -1.40
C LEU A 417 24.35 -1.68 -1.01
N ASP A 418 24.63 -0.74 -0.09
CA ASP A 418 25.98 -0.36 0.33
C ASP A 418 25.94 0.28 1.73
N TRP A 419 27.10 0.47 2.35
CA TRP A 419 27.23 0.89 3.74
C TRP A 419 26.61 2.25 4.08
N PRO A 420 26.70 3.31 3.25
CA PRO A 420 26.17 4.63 3.61
C PRO A 420 24.64 4.72 3.59
N TYR A 421 23.95 3.73 3.01
CA TYR A 421 22.50 3.76 2.85
C TYR A 421 21.80 3.16 4.07
N ASN A 422 20.74 3.84 4.50
CA ASN A 422 20.06 3.53 5.76
C ASN A 422 18.55 3.80 5.74
N SER A 423 17.96 3.89 4.55
CA SER A 423 16.55 4.24 4.38
C SER A 423 15.62 3.09 4.80
N PRO A 424 14.41 3.37 5.33
CA PRO A 424 13.41 2.36 5.75
C PRO A 424 12.92 1.40 4.66
N ASN A 425 13.29 1.66 3.42
CA ASN A 425 13.07 0.85 2.25
C ASN A 425 14.31 0.91 1.37
N LEU A 426 14.48 -0.09 0.50
CA LEU A 426 15.53 -0.03 -0.51
C LEU A 426 15.15 1.01 -1.57
N ILE A 427 15.42 2.26 -1.27
CA ILE A 427 15.06 3.36 -2.15
C ILE A 427 15.93 3.36 -3.40
N GLU A 428 15.31 3.13 -4.55
CA GLU A 428 15.95 3.18 -5.86
C GLU A 428 15.13 3.99 -6.87
N GLY A 429 14.24 4.84 -6.35
CA GLY A 429 13.42 5.78 -7.11
C GLY A 429 12.05 5.24 -7.50
N ARG A 430 11.59 4.11 -6.97
CA ARG A 430 10.22 3.58 -7.21
C ARG A 430 9.39 3.42 -5.93
N GLU A 431 10.07 3.42 -4.79
CA GLU A 431 9.49 3.27 -3.46
C GLU A 431 9.13 4.63 -2.86
N VAL A 432 8.03 4.66 -2.10
CA VAL A 432 7.60 5.84 -1.34
C VAL A 432 7.37 5.49 0.14
N ASN A 433 7.39 6.49 1.01
CA ASN A 433 7.13 6.38 2.45
C ASN A 433 6.26 7.55 2.93
N PHE A 434 4.96 7.29 3.16
CA PHE A 434 3.93 8.25 3.57
C PHE A 434 3.46 8.08 5.03
N ASN A 435 3.96 7.05 5.72
CA ASN A 435 3.57 6.65 7.10
C ASN A 435 2.08 6.28 7.28
N PHE A 436 1.82 5.04 7.71
CA PHE A 436 0.50 4.43 7.87
C PHE A 436 -0.48 5.17 8.82
N GLY A 437 -0.01 6.04 9.72
CA GLY A 437 -0.85 6.67 10.76
C GLY A 437 -1.24 8.14 10.52
N SER A 438 -0.51 8.88 9.69
CA SER A 438 -0.74 10.33 9.48
C SER A 438 -1.10 10.70 8.05
N ALA A 439 -0.93 9.76 7.11
CA ALA A 439 -1.17 9.90 5.67
C ALA A 439 -0.71 11.27 5.13
N LEU A 440 0.51 11.68 5.47
CA LEU A 440 1.13 12.86 4.88
C LEU A 440 1.84 12.43 3.60
N ALA A 441 1.32 12.88 2.47
CA ALA A 441 1.88 12.66 1.15
C ALA A 441 1.57 13.87 0.26
N GLY A 442 2.16 13.88 -0.93
CA GLY A 442 1.73 14.78 -1.99
C GLY A 442 1.97 14.18 -3.35
N VAL A 443 1.10 14.53 -4.28
CA VAL A 443 1.18 14.14 -5.68
C VAL A 443 0.70 15.33 -6.52
N ALA A 444 1.43 15.63 -7.59
CA ALA A 444 1.05 16.68 -8.54
C ALA A 444 1.34 16.23 -9.98
N ILE A 445 0.50 16.67 -10.91
CA ILE A 445 0.69 16.51 -12.35
C ILE A 445 0.99 17.88 -12.94
N ASP A 446 2.11 17.98 -13.65
CA ASP A 446 2.40 19.11 -14.53
C ASP A 446 1.76 18.83 -15.90
N THR A 447 0.64 19.50 -16.16
CA THR A 447 -0.06 19.44 -17.45
C THR A 447 0.43 20.51 -18.43
N SER A 448 1.38 21.37 -18.03
CA SER A 448 2.00 22.35 -18.93
C SER A 448 3.09 21.73 -19.80
N SER A 449 3.62 20.56 -19.40
CA SER A 449 4.58 19.76 -20.16
C SER A 449 3.90 18.71 -21.05
N ASN A 450 4.59 18.30 -22.12
CA ASN A 450 4.21 17.17 -22.97
C ASN A 450 5.46 16.34 -23.29
N PRO A 451 5.61 15.10 -22.78
CA PRO A 451 4.68 14.40 -21.90
C PRO A 451 4.42 15.13 -20.56
N PRO A 452 3.21 15.01 -19.97
CA PRO A 452 2.93 15.56 -18.66
C PRO A 452 3.81 14.89 -17.60
N HIS A 453 4.41 15.68 -16.72
CA HIS A 453 5.25 15.17 -15.65
C HIS A 453 4.43 14.86 -14.39
N MET A 454 4.87 13.86 -13.62
CA MET A 454 4.28 13.54 -12.32
C MET A 454 5.32 13.69 -11.22
N TYR A 455 4.93 14.33 -10.12
CA TYR A 455 5.76 14.52 -8.93
C TYR A 455 5.10 13.87 -7.73
N VAL A 456 5.88 13.12 -6.94
CA VAL A 456 5.43 12.46 -5.71
C VAL A 456 6.34 12.86 -4.57
N ALA A 457 5.76 13.40 -3.50
CA ALA A 457 6.49 13.73 -2.30
C ALA A 457 6.69 12.46 -1.47
N ASP A 458 7.87 11.87 -1.57
CA ASP A 458 8.29 10.72 -0.78
C ASP A 458 8.67 11.19 0.63
N THR A 459 7.63 11.53 1.39
CA THR A 459 7.68 12.39 2.58
C THR A 459 8.71 11.93 3.59
N PHE A 460 8.61 10.70 4.08
CA PHE A 460 9.50 10.21 5.14
C PHE A 460 10.88 9.78 4.63
N ASN A 461 11.11 9.82 3.31
CA ASN A 461 12.44 9.72 2.71
C ASN A 461 13.01 11.10 2.31
N ASN A 462 12.39 12.20 2.75
CA ASN A 462 12.93 13.55 2.62
C ASN A 462 13.26 13.96 1.17
N ARG A 463 12.42 13.57 0.21
CA ARG A 463 12.70 13.79 -1.23
C ARG A 463 11.43 13.88 -2.08
N ILE A 464 11.58 14.37 -3.30
CA ILE A 464 10.54 14.28 -4.34
C ILE A 464 11.00 13.31 -5.43
N LEU A 465 10.13 12.40 -5.82
CA LEU A 465 10.29 11.54 -6.99
C LEU A 465 9.57 12.16 -8.18
N ALA A 466 10.27 12.32 -9.30
CA ALA A 466 9.74 12.95 -10.50
C ALA A 466 9.77 11.97 -11.68
N PHE A 467 8.63 11.78 -12.33
CA PHE A 467 8.42 10.92 -13.49
C PHE A 467 8.16 11.80 -14.72
N ARG A 468 8.88 11.51 -15.80
CA ARG A 468 8.87 12.31 -17.02
C ARG A 468 7.60 12.13 -17.84
N ASP A 469 6.99 10.95 -17.82
CA ASP A 469 5.74 10.69 -18.54
C ASP A 469 4.68 10.06 -17.64
N ALA A 470 3.77 10.89 -17.15
CA ALA A 470 2.66 10.48 -16.29
C ALA A 470 1.66 9.54 -16.98
N ARG A 471 1.63 9.53 -18.32
CA ARG A 471 0.66 8.74 -19.09
C ARG A 471 0.98 7.25 -19.09
N ASN A 472 2.25 6.89 -18.89
CA ASN A 472 2.73 5.52 -19.04
C ASN A 472 3.54 5.06 -17.81
N ILE A 473 2.99 5.30 -16.62
CA ILE A 473 3.59 4.82 -15.38
C ILE A 473 2.94 3.49 -14.98
N GLY A 474 3.73 2.42 -15.10
CA GLY A 474 3.35 1.07 -14.69
C GLY A 474 3.88 0.65 -13.32
N ILE A 475 3.47 -0.53 -12.89
CA ILE A 475 3.95 -1.16 -11.64
C ILE A 475 5.48 -1.26 -11.66
N GLY A 476 6.13 -0.70 -10.64
CA GLY A 476 7.59 -0.77 -10.46
C GLY A 476 8.38 0.21 -11.34
N ALA A 477 7.72 1.18 -11.98
CA ALA A 477 8.39 2.27 -12.68
C ALA A 477 9.35 3.03 -11.74
N LYS A 478 10.53 3.40 -12.24
CA LYS A 478 11.46 4.28 -11.51
C LYS A 478 11.19 5.72 -11.92
N ALA A 479 11.36 6.63 -10.97
CA ALA A 479 11.46 8.05 -11.23
C ALA A 479 12.68 8.36 -12.09
N ASP A 480 12.53 9.35 -12.96
CA ASP A 480 13.58 9.85 -13.86
C ASP A 480 14.48 10.88 -13.16
N LEU A 481 13.97 11.48 -12.08
CA LEU A 481 14.65 12.52 -11.33
C LEU A 481 14.25 12.47 -9.85
N VAL A 482 15.20 12.84 -8.98
CA VAL A 482 15.00 12.99 -7.54
C VAL A 482 15.38 14.41 -7.12
N LEU A 483 14.55 15.05 -6.29
CA LEU A 483 14.80 16.39 -5.75
C LEU A 483 15.00 16.31 -4.23
N GLY A 484 15.83 17.22 -3.70
CA GLY A 484 16.10 17.29 -2.24
C GLY A 484 17.10 16.26 -1.72
N GLN A 485 17.73 15.49 -2.60
CA GLN A 485 18.78 14.51 -2.30
C GLN A 485 19.86 14.55 -3.38
N THR A 486 21.04 14.01 -3.07
CA THR A 486 22.16 13.91 -4.03
C THR A 486 21.95 12.80 -5.06
N ASP A 487 21.14 11.80 -4.74
CA ASP A 487 20.87 10.62 -5.56
C ASP A 487 19.59 9.89 -5.08
N PHE A 488 19.24 8.80 -5.77
CA PHE A 488 18.04 8.01 -5.48
C PHE A 488 18.17 7.09 -4.25
N TYR A 489 19.35 6.96 -3.64
CA TYR A 489 19.64 5.97 -2.61
C TYR A 489 19.68 6.56 -1.20
N ARG A 490 19.59 7.89 -1.09
CA ARG A 490 19.64 8.65 0.17
C ARG A 490 18.29 9.26 0.54
N SER A 491 18.09 9.39 1.85
CA SER A 491 16.89 9.94 2.48
C SER A 491 17.19 10.90 3.63
N LEU A 492 18.38 11.53 3.62
CA LEU A 492 18.89 12.32 4.73
C LEU A 492 18.04 13.58 4.95
N PHE A 493 17.82 13.95 6.22
CA PHE A 493 17.23 15.25 6.55
C PHE A 493 18.14 16.37 6.05
N ASN A 494 17.58 17.34 5.33
CA ASN A 494 18.32 18.51 4.85
C ASN A 494 19.64 18.11 4.16
N GLY A 495 19.58 17.08 3.29
CA GLY A 495 20.76 16.45 2.68
C GLY A 495 21.90 17.44 2.33
N ALA A 496 23.15 17.18 2.69
CA ALA A 496 23.73 15.95 3.29
C ALA A 496 23.97 16.03 4.82
N THR A 497 23.44 17.04 5.52
CA THR A 497 23.73 17.22 6.97
C THR A 497 23.12 16.12 7.84
N ASN A 498 22.04 15.49 7.37
CA ASN A 498 21.21 14.56 8.13
C ASN A 498 20.75 15.14 9.48
N ASP A 499 20.48 16.45 9.50
CA ASP A 499 20.07 17.19 10.68
C ASP A 499 18.79 17.99 10.39
N PRO A 500 17.65 17.66 11.02
CA PRO A 500 16.39 18.36 10.81
C PRO A 500 16.39 19.82 11.31
N GLN A 501 17.39 20.23 12.11
CA GLN A 501 17.54 21.60 12.63
C GLN A 501 18.44 22.50 11.77
N LEU A 502 19.08 21.94 10.73
CA LEU A 502 20.00 22.67 9.85
C LEU A 502 19.48 22.68 8.40
N PRO A 503 18.38 23.43 8.11
CA PRO A 503 17.88 23.57 6.76
C PRO A 503 18.92 24.23 5.85
N ASN A 504 18.87 23.88 4.57
CA ASN A 504 19.71 24.45 3.53
C ASN A 504 18.98 24.43 2.19
N GLN A 505 19.65 24.85 1.12
CA GLN A 505 19.07 24.91 -0.23
C GLN A 505 19.11 23.56 -0.98
N TYR A 506 19.89 22.58 -0.50
CA TYR A 506 20.17 21.33 -1.20
C TYR A 506 19.21 20.21 -0.82
N GLY A 507 18.72 20.23 0.42
CA GLY A 507 17.90 19.18 1.00
C GLY A 507 16.48 19.58 1.40
N LEU A 508 15.67 18.56 1.65
CA LEU A 508 14.31 18.67 2.17
C LEU A 508 14.20 17.96 3.53
N ASN A 509 13.13 18.26 4.26
CA ASN A 509 12.75 17.64 5.52
C ASN A 509 11.23 17.41 5.52
N ARG A 510 10.83 16.15 5.33
CA ARG A 510 9.43 15.70 5.27
C ARG A 510 8.57 16.52 4.31
N PRO A 511 8.93 16.59 3.01
CA PRO A 511 8.13 17.32 2.05
C PRO A 511 6.75 16.67 1.87
N THR A 512 5.69 17.46 1.78
CA THR A 512 4.31 16.95 1.63
C THR A 512 3.64 17.55 0.41
N GLY A 513 3.11 18.77 0.50
CA GLY A 513 2.38 19.43 -0.58
C GLY A 513 3.19 19.70 -1.83
N LEU A 514 2.56 19.46 -2.98
CA LEU A 514 3.10 19.74 -4.29
C LEU A 514 2.08 20.49 -5.14
N THR A 515 2.52 21.48 -5.89
CA THR A 515 1.74 22.09 -6.97
C THR A 515 2.68 22.58 -8.07
N VAL A 516 2.18 22.73 -9.29
CA VAL A 516 2.97 23.14 -10.46
C VAL A 516 2.29 24.35 -11.09
N ASP A 517 3.06 25.39 -11.42
CA ASP A 517 2.54 26.53 -12.17
C ASP A 517 2.48 26.26 -13.68
N SER A 518 1.83 27.15 -14.42
CA SER A 518 1.68 27.07 -15.87
C SER A 518 2.99 27.20 -16.66
N SER A 519 4.10 27.54 -15.99
CA SER A 519 5.45 27.56 -16.57
C SER A 519 6.23 26.28 -16.28
N GLY A 520 5.62 25.29 -15.61
CA GLY A 520 6.24 24.03 -15.23
C GLY A 520 7.13 24.12 -13.98
N ASN A 521 7.05 25.20 -13.20
CA ASN A 521 7.80 25.27 -11.94
C ASN A 521 7.08 24.48 -10.85
N LEU A 522 7.81 23.60 -10.18
CA LEU A 522 7.30 22.81 -9.07
C LEU A 522 7.46 23.57 -7.75
N TYR A 523 6.38 23.69 -6.98
CA TYR A 523 6.40 24.20 -5.62
C TYR A 523 6.24 23.05 -4.64
N VAL A 524 7.09 23.03 -3.62
CA VAL A 524 7.21 21.95 -2.65
C VAL A 524 7.04 22.52 -1.25
N ALA A 525 6.07 22.00 -0.49
CA ALA A 525 5.95 22.27 0.93
C ALA A 525 6.99 21.42 1.66
N ASP A 526 8.07 22.06 2.09
CA ASP A 526 9.15 21.45 2.84
C ASP A 526 8.79 21.47 4.34
N THR A 527 7.78 20.66 4.67
CA THR A 527 6.96 20.74 5.89
C THR A 527 7.77 20.84 7.17
N GLY A 528 8.79 20.00 7.33
CA GLY A 528 9.62 19.95 8.54
C GLY A 528 10.50 21.18 8.73
N ASN A 529 10.76 21.93 7.65
CA ASN A 529 11.49 23.19 7.69
C ASN A 529 10.57 24.42 7.70
N GLY A 530 9.24 24.23 7.76
CA GLY A 530 8.30 25.33 7.88
C GLY A 530 8.29 26.27 6.66
N ARG A 531 8.58 25.77 5.45
CA ARG A 531 8.74 26.61 4.24
C ARG A 531 8.15 25.98 2.98
N VAL A 532 7.96 26.81 1.96
CA VAL A 532 7.66 26.38 0.58
C VAL A 532 8.83 26.76 -0.32
N LEU A 533 9.27 25.83 -1.17
CA LEU A 533 10.37 26.00 -2.10
C LEU A 533 9.88 25.89 -3.54
N ARG A 534 10.42 26.70 -4.46
CA ARG A 534 10.17 26.56 -5.91
C ARG A 534 11.36 25.98 -6.63
N PHE A 535 11.18 24.83 -7.29
CA PHE A 535 12.13 24.22 -8.21
C PHE A 535 11.75 24.60 -9.65
N PRO A 536 12.58 25.40 -10.35
CA PRO A 536 12.24 25.87 -11.68
C PRO A 536 12.41 24.77 -12.73
N THR A 537 11.31 24.44 -13.41
CA THR A 537 11.22 23.45 -14.51
C THR A 537 12.17 22.25 -14.34
N PRO A 538 11.93 21.35 -13.36
CA PRO A 538 12.92 20.36 -12.93
C PRO A 538 13.50 19.49 -14.06
N PHE A 539 12.71 19.17 -15.09
CA PHE A 539 13.15 18.35 -16.21
C PHE A 539 13.87 19.10 -17.34
N SER A 540 13.91 20.43 -17.28
CA SER A 540 14.59 21.28 -18.27
C SER A 540 16.02 21.64 -17.88
N GLN A 541 16.42 21.37 -16.63
CA GLN A 541 17.80 21.58 -16.20
C GLN A 541 18.72 20.44 -16.68
N ALA A 542 20.04 20.66 -16.62
CA ALA A 542 21.03 19.70 -17.11
C ALA A 542 20.95 18.36 -16.35
N SER A 543 20.87 17.25 -17.10
CA SER A 543 20.85 15.90 -16.56
C SER A 543 22.06 15.65 -15.65
N GLY A 544 21.82 15.05 -14.47
CA GLY A 544 22.87 14.74 -13.49
C GLY A 544 23.29 15.90 -12.58
N SER A 545 22.76 17.11 -12.79
CA SER A 545 22.92 18.21 -11.83
C SER A 545 21.86 18.14 -10.72
N GLN A 546 22.24 18.48 -9.49
CA GLN A 546 21.28 18.65 -8.41
C GLN A 546 20.37 19.83 -8.72
N GLN A 547 19.07 19.58 -8.70
CA GLN A 547 18.04 20.59 -8.95
C GLN A 547 17.89 21.46 -7.72
N LEU A 548 18.15 22.76 -7.83
CA LEU A 548 18.10 23.69 -6.71
C LEU A 548 16.86 24.57 -6.77
N PRO A 549 16.22 24.84 -5.62
CA PRO A 549 15.13 25.79 -5.56
C PRO A 549 15.64 27.24 -5.69
N ASN A 550 14.82 28.12 -6.27
CA ASN A 550 15.16 29.54 -6.46
C ASN A 550 14.25 30.51 -5.69
N LEU A 551 13.27 29.98 -4.95
CA LEU A 551 12.35 30.74 -4.11
C LEU A 551 12.15 30.04 -2.77
N VAL A 552 12.01 30.83 -1.69
CA VAL A 552 11.56 30.39 -0.38
C VAL A 552 10.44 31.29 0.15
N LEU A 553 9.30 30.70 0.52
CA LEU A 553 8.18 31.35 1.20
C LEU A 553 7.98 30.70 2.58
N GLY A 554 7.42 31.46 3.54
CA GLY A 554 7.21 30.97 4.91
C GLY A 554 8.47 30.86 5.75
N GLN A 555 9.62 31.29 5.23
CA GLN A 555 10.85 31.51 5.99
C GLN A 555 11.63 32.66 5.35
N PRO A 556 12.43 33.43 6.11
CA PRO A 556 13.25 34.53 5.56
C PRO A 556 14.29 34.09 4.52
N SER A 557 14.78 32.84 4.60
CA SER A 557 15.87 32.34 3.78
C SER A 557 15.84 30.81 3.63
N PHE A 558 16.72 30.25 2.79
CA PHE A 558 16.90 28.81 2.65
C PHE A 558 17.55 28.13 3.87
N THR A 559 18.04 28.89 4.85
CA THR A 559 18.78 28.36 6.01
C THR A 559 18.12 28.71 7.36
N SER A 560 16.93 29.30 7.33
CA SER A 560 16.18 29.68 8.52
C SER A 560 15.05 28.69 8.80
N GLN A 561 14.82 28.42 10.09
CA GLN A 561 13.70 27.63 10.61
C GLN A 561 13.15 28.35 11.85
N ILE A 562 12.21 29.27 11.62
CA ILE A 562 11.52 30.02 12.68
C ILE A 562 10.13 29.42 12.84
N GLU A 563 9.82 28.94 14.04
CA GLU A 563 8.54 28.29 14.35
C GLU A 563 7.45 29.28 14.80
N ASP A 564 7.81 30.47 15.26
CA ASP A 564 6.83 31.48 15.71
C ASP A 564 5.91 31.91 14.57
N ALA A 565 4.60 31.99 14.81
CA ALA A 565 3.63 32.44 13.81
C ALA A 565 3.81 33.93 13.47
N SER A 566 3.95 34.23 12.18
CA SER A 566 3.95 35.59 11.62
C SER A 566 3.37 35.60 10.20
N SER A 567 3.39 36.74 9.51
CA SER A 567 3.00 36.83 8.10
C SER A 567 4.00 36.19 7.14
N SER A 568 5.25 35.94 7.57
CA SER A 568 6.32 35.39 6.73
C SER A 568 6.85 34.04 7.21
N THR A 569 6.28 33.46 8.27
CA THR A 569 6.73 32.20 8.86
C THR A 569 5.62 31.14 8.85
N MET A 570 5.97 29.88 8.66
CA MET A 570 5.04 28.75 8.78
C MET A 570 5.61 27.68 9.72
N GLY A 571 4.74 27.01 10.45
CA GLY A 571 5.12 25.95 11.40
C GLY A 571 5.08 24.55 10.76
N GLY A 572 4.29 24.37 9.71
CA GLY A 572 4.22 23.11 8.98
C GLY A 572 3.33 23.24 7.73
N PRO A 573 3.85 23.77 6.61
CA PRO A 573 3.06 23.89 5.39
C PRO A 573 2.75 22.50 4.82
N VAL A 574 1.49 22.26 4.43
CA VAL A 574 1.05 20.95 3.92
C VAL A 574 0.36 21.03 2.56
N GLY A 575 -0.68 21.83 2.41
CA GLY A 575 -1.43 21.98 1.16
C GLY A 575 -0.97 23.21 0.40
N LEU A 576 -0.73 23.07 -0.91
CA LEU A 576 -0.36 24.18 -1.81
C LEU A 576 -1.33 24.25 -2.97
N VAL A 577 -1.76 25.45 -3.33
CA VAL A 577 -2.54 25.67 -4.55
C VAL A 577 -2.27 27.05 -5.12
N LEU A 578 -2.28 27.14 -6.45
CA LEU A 578 -2.16 28.39 -7.21
C LEU A 578 -3.54 28.86 -7.67
N PHE A 579 -3.77 30.16 -7.55
CA PHE A 579 -4.88 30.85 -8.20
C PHE A 579 -4.56 31.13 -9.67
N SER A 580 -5.58 31.52 -10.44
CA SER A 580 -5.45 31.80 -11.88
C SER A 580 -4.41 32.88 -12.23
N ASP A 581 -4.13 33.82 -11.32
CA ASP A 581 -3.11 34.87 -11.49
C ASP A 581 -1.68 34.43 -11.08
N GLY A 582 -1.53 33.20 -10.58
CA GLY A 582 -0.28 32.64 -10.07
C GLY A 582 0.04 33.01 -8.61
N SER A 583 -0.86 33.69 -7.90
CA SER A 583 -0.80 33.83 -6.43
C SER A 583 -0.99 32.46 -5.76
N MET A 584 -0.51 32.29 -4.53
CA MET A 584 -0.48 30.99 -3.86
C MET A 584 -1.22 31.03 -2.52
N ALA A 585 -2.02 30.01 -2.25
CA ALA A 585 -2.47 29.68 -0.91
C ALA A 585 -1.65 28.51 -0.34
N VAL A 586 -1.38 28.55 0.96
CA VAL A 586 -0.65 27.50 1.70
C VAL A 586 -1.37 27.21 3.01
N SER A 587 -1.71 25.95 3.28
CA SER A 587 -2.18 25.55 4.61
C SER A 587 -1.01 25.32 5.54
N ASP A 588 -1.05 25.96 6.71
CA ASP A 588 -0.05 25.86 7.77
C ASP A 588 -0.65 25.08 8.94
N LEU A 589 -0.29 23.80 9.00
CA LEU A 589 -0.90 22.80 9.87
C LEU A 589 -0.73 23.15 11.34
N ASN A 590 0.48 23.51 11.76
CA ASN A 590 0.81 23.73 13.17
C ASN A 590 0.19 25.02 13.73
N HIS A 591 -0.09 26.00 12.87
CA HIS A 591 -0.72 27.27 13.24
C HIS A 591 -2.20 27.36 12.88
N ASN A 592 -2.79 26.27 12.39
CA ASN A 592 -4.23 26.15 12.13
C ASN A 592 -4.76 27.25 11.19
N ARG A 593 -4.06 27.53 10.09
CA ARG A 593 -4.38 28.67 9.21
C ARG A 593 -4.07 28.42 7.75
N ILE A 594 -4.58 29.28 6.87
CA ILE A 594 -4.16 29.40 5.47
C ILE A 594 -3.48 30.75 5.29
N LEU A 595 -2.30 30.76 4.65
CA LEU A 595 -1.60 31.96 4.21
C LEU A 595 -1.77 32.12 2.71
N ILE A 596 -2.17 33.31 2.25
CA ILE A 596 -2.23 33.63 0.81
C ILE A 596 -1.16 34.65 0.46
N PHE A 597 -0.22 34.26 -0.39
CA PHE A 597 0.85 35.09 -0.92
C PHE A 597 0.42 35.63 -2.29
N LYS A 598 0.23 36.95 -2.40
CA LYS A 598 -0.13 37.61 -3.67
C LYS A 598 1.12 37.91 -4.48
N LYS A 599 1.12 37.58 -5.77
CA LYS A 599 2.23 37.87 -6.69
C LYS A 599 2.37 39.37 -7.00
N GLY A 600 1.27 40.12 -6.90
CA GLY A 600 1.26 41.59 -7.04
C GLY A 600 1.69 42.11 -8.43
N GLY A 601 1.56 41.29 -9.48
CA GLY A 601 1.98 41.61 -10.85
C GLY A 601 3.45 41.34 -11.17
N GLY A 602 4.30 41.05 -10.17
CA GLY A 602 5.70 40.62 -10.32
C GLY A 602 5.88 39.12 -10.14
N ASP A 603 7.10 38.66 -9.85
CA ASP A 603 7.36 37.32 -9.29
C ASP A 603 7.46 37.37 -7.76
N PHE A 604 7.25 36.23 -7.09
CA PHE A 604 7.44 36.13 -5.65
C PHE A 604 8.87 36.50 -5.23
N GLN A 605 9.01 37.01 -4.00
CA GLN A 605 10.31 37.30 -3.40
C GLN A 605 10.61 36.35 -2.24
N ASN A 606 11.88 36.07 -2.00
CA ASN A 606 12.31 35.26 -0.84
C ASN A 606 11.86 35.94 0.47
N GLY A 607 11.25 35.15 1.36
CA GLY A 607 10.74 35.65 2.64
C GLY A 607 9.55 36.58 2.51
N GLN A 608 8.86 36.60 1.37
CA GLN A 608 7.69 37.45 1.15
C GLN A 608 6.61 37.20 2.21
N ASN A 609 6.00 38.29 2.69
CA ASN A 609 4.84 38.24 3.57
C ASN A 609 3.58 37.73 2.85
N ALA A 610 2.82 36.88 3.52
CA ALA A 610 1.45 36.59 3.16
C ALA A 610 0.59 37.86 3.26
N SER A 611 -0.30 38.04 2.29
CA SER A 611 -1.20 39.19 2.21
C SER A 611 -2.51 38.96 2.94
N ILE A 612 -2.94 37.70 3.08
CA ILE A 612 -4.21 37.32 3.71
C ILE A 612 -3.97 36.09 4.59
N ILE A 613 -4.60 36.09 5.77
CA ILE A 613 -4.60 34.96 6.71
C ILE A 613 -6.04 34.51 6.96
N LEU A 614 -6.35 33.25 6.70
CA LEU A 614 -7.66 32.63 6.96
C LEU A 614 -7.52 31.55 8.03
N GLY A 615 -8.59 31.22 8.75
CA GLY A 615 -8.55 30.24 9.85
C GLY A 615 -8.08 30.81 11.20
N GLN A 616 -7.54 32.02 11.20
CA GLN A 616 -7.04 32.77 12.36
C GLN A 616 -7.40 34.26 12.23
N PRO A 617 -7.55 35.00 13.34
CA PRO A 617 -7.89 36.43 13.30
C PRO A 617 -6.76 37.30 12.75
N ASP A 618 -5.52 36.85 12.90
CA ASP A 618 -4.31 37.57 12.49
C ASP A 618 -3.14 36.60 12.18
N ALA A 619 -2.00 37.18 11.83
CA ALA A 619 -0.80 36.43 11.45
C ALA A 619 0.04 35.92 12.64
N ASN A 620 -0.24 36.31 13.88
CA ASN A 620 0.58 35.91 15.04
C ASN A 620 -0.12 34.85 15.90
N SER A 621 -1.40 34.61 15.66
CA SER A 621 -2.20 33.58 16.32
C SER A 621 -1.86 32.18 15.79
N SER A 622 -1.64 31.25 16.71
CA SER A 622 -1.27 29.85 16.42
C SER A 622 -2.23 28.80 16.99
N ALA A 623 -2.82 29.07 18.16
CA ALA A 623 -3.81 28.19 18.78
C ALA A 623 -5.13 28.21 18.01
N PRO A 624 -5.87 27.08 17.90
CA PRO A 624 -7.13 27.00 17.17
C PRO A 624 -8.28 27.67 17.97
N GLN A 625 -8.23 28.99 18.12
CA GLN A 625 -9.27 29.76 18.80
C GLN A 625 -10.54 29.73 17.96
N ASN A 626 -11.69 29.41 18.57
CA ASN A 626 -12.97 29.22 17.87
C ASN A 626 -12.86 28.25 16.68
N ALA A 627 -12.07 27.17 16.83
CA ALA A 627 -11.73 26.22 15.77
C ALA A 627 -12.92 25.72 14.95
N THR A 628 -14.07 25.52 15.59
CA THR A 628 -15.30 25.01 14.97
C THR A 628 -16.18 26.09 14.35
N SER A 629 -15.84 27.38 14.49
CA SER A 629 -16.56 28.49 13.86
C SER A 629 -16.31 28.57 12.36
N ALA A 630 -16.95 29.53 11.69
CA ALA A 630 -16.68 29.83 10.29
C ALA A 630 -15.39 30.57 10.00
N ALA A 631 -14.74 31.14 11.02
CA ALA A 631 -13.44 31.78 10.86
C ALA A 631 -12.26 30.91 11.33
N GLY A 632 -12.54 29.79 12.01
CA GLY A 632 -11.52 28.92 12.60
C GLY A 632 -11.19 27.69 11.74
N LEU A 633 -9.96 27.20 11.87
CA LEU A 633 -9.51 25.91 11.33
C LEU A 633 -8.85 25.09 12.45
N ASN A 634 -8.67 23.80 12.21
CA ASN A 634 -7.91 22.90 13.07
C ASN A 634 -7.16 21.90 12.19
N ASN A 635 -5.83 22.00 12.19
CA ASN A 635 -4.95 21.11 11.45
C ASN A 635 -5.29 21.04 9.94
N PRO A 636 -5.46 22.16 9.21
CA PRO A 636 -5.86 22.13 7.81
C PRO A 636 -4.85 21.38 6.93
N ARG A 637 -5.34 20.59 5.97
CA ARG A 637 -4.52 19.71 5.10
C ARG A 637 -4.52 20.21 3.66
N GLN A 638 -4.77 19.35 2.67
CA GLN A 638 -4.78 19.75 1.27
C GLN A 638 -5.85 20.84 1.03
N ILE A 639 -5.55 21.70 0.08
CA ILE A 639 -6.40 22.80 -0.36
C ILE A 639 -6.50 22.76 -1.88
N ALA A 640 -7.60 23.28 -2.43
CA ALA A 640 -7.83 23.31 -3.87
C ALA A 640 -8.51 24.62 -4.27
N VAL A 641 -8.40 24.97 -5.54
CA VAL A 641 -9.20 26.04 -6.17
C VAL A 641 -9.91 25.50 -7.38
N ASP A 642 -11.05 26.10 -7.71
CA ASP A 642 -11.72 25.87 -8.99
C ASP A 642 -11.42 26.97 -10.00
N SER A 643 -12.00 26.86 -11.20
CA SER A 643 -11.83 27.81 -12.29
C SER A 643 -12.36 29.22 -12.00
N SER A 644 -13.05 29.42 -10.87
CA SER A 644 -13.51 30.72 -10.38
C SER A 644 -12.67 31.23 -9.19
N ASP A 645 -11.51 30.63 -8.93
CA ASP A 645 -10.61 30.94 -7.80
C ASP A 645 -11.26 30.79 -6.41
N ARG A 646 -12.33 29.99 -6.27
CA ARG A 646 -12.89 29.68 -4.95
C ARG A 646 -11.96 28.72 -4.22
N LEU A 647 -11.62 29.01 -2.97
CA LEU A 647 -10.70 28.21 -2.17
C LEU A 647 -11.45 27.17 -1.34
N TYR A 648 -11.06 25.90 -1.47
CA TYR A 648 -11.58 24.76 -0.75
C TYR A 648 -10.52 24.22 0.21
N VAL A 649 -10.90 23.93 1.44
CA VAL A 649 -9.97 23.51 2.50
C VAL A 649 -10.49 22.25 3.20
N ALA A 650 -9.64 21.22 3.23
CA ALA A 650 -9.84 20.05 4.08
C ALA A 650 -9.46 20.41 5.53
N ASP A 651 -10.46 20.69 6.37
CA ASP A 651 -10.28 21.04 7.79
C ASP A 651 -10.24 19.76 8.64
N PHE A 652 -9.12 19.04 8.52
CA PHE A 652 -8.92 17.68 9.00
C PHE A 652 -9.28 17.49 10.48
N GLY A 653 -8.77 18.35 11.36
CA GLY A 653 -8.96 18.23 12.81
C GLY A 653 -10.41 18.41 13.24
N ASN A 654 -11.21 19.12 12.44
CA ASN A 654 -12.64 19.33 12.67
C ASN A 654 -13.53 18.40 11.83
N SER A 655 -12.96 17.52 11.00
CA SER A 655 -13.70 16.61 10.11
C SER A 655 -14.74 17.31 9.23
N ARG A 656 -14.31 18.35 8.51
CA ARG A 656 -15.21 19.12 7.62
C ARG A 656 -14.50 19.68 6.39
N LEU A 657 -15.30 20.06 5.40
CA LEU A 657 -14.89 20.83 4.23
C LEU A 657 -15.30 22.30 4.41
N MET A 658 -14.37 23.23 4.17
CA MET A 658 -14.59 24.67 4.27
C MET A 658 -14.36 25.34 2.90
N ILE A 659 -15.19 26.32 2.53
CA ILE A 659 -15.10 27.00 1.22
C ILE A 659 -15.15 28.52 1.38
N TRP A 660 -14.20 29.21 0.75
CA TRP A 660 -14.11 30.66 0.64
C TRP A 660 -14.34 31.11 -0.81
N SER A 661 -15.48 31.74 -1.08
CA SER A 661 -15.91 32.07 -2.44
C SER A 661 -15.20 33.27 -3.07
N ASN A 662 -14.60 34.16 -2.29
CA ASN A 662 -14.04 35.42 -2.81
C ASN A 662 -12.55 35.33 -3.21
N GLY A 663 -11.98 34.12 -3.32
CA GLY A 663 -10.59 33.90 -3.80
C GLY A 663 -9.57 34.91 -3.25
N LEU A 664 -8.94 35.68 -4.14
CA LEU A 664 -7.93 36.69 -3.79
C LEU A 664 -8.50 38.00 -3.23
N ALA A 665 -9.82 38.19 -3.24
CA ALA A 665 -10.51 39.33 -2.63
C ALA A 665 -10.87 39.09 -1.14
N GLN A 666 -10.44 37.97 -0.56
CA GLN A 666 -10.59 37.71 0.87
C GLN A 666 -9.82 38.73 1.74
N THR A 667 -10.27 38.90 2.99
CA THR A 667 -9.57 39.69 4.02
C THR A 667 -9.10 38.79 5.15
N THR A 668 -8.05 39.20 5.86
CA THR A 668 -7.56 38.46 7.03
C THR A 668 -8.66 38.26 8.07
N GLY A 669 -8.79 37.04 8.60
CA GLY A 669 -9.81 36.64 9.57
C GLY A 669 -11.22 36.43 8.98
N ALA A 670 -11.38 36.45 7.66
CA ALA A 670 -12.69 36.25 7.04
C ALA A 670 -13.26 34.85 7.31
N SER A 671 -14.58 34.79 7.57
CA SER A 671 -15.31 33.54 7.69
C SER A 671 -15.49 32.84 6.34
N SER A 672 -15.53 31.51 6.35
CA SER A 672 -15.87 30.67 5.19
C SER A 672 -17.28 30.99 4.70
N SER A 673 -17.46 31.00 3.38
CA SER A 673 -18.76 31.16 2.72
C SER A 673 -19.66 29.93 2.90
N ALA A 674 -19.08 28.72 3.03
CA ALA A 674 -19.82 27.47 3.23
C ALA A 674 -19.02 26.42 4.03
N GLN A 675 -19.73 25.49 4.66
CA GLN A 675 -19.16 24.38 5.44
C GLN A 675 -19.99 23.10 5.27
N PHE A 676 -19.31 21.97 5.22
CA PHE A 676 -19.94 20.66 5.08
C PHE A 676 -19.35 19.67 6.09
N LEU A 677 -20.21 19.10 6.95
CA LEU A 677 -19.89 18.15 8.00
C LEU A 677 -20.80 16.90 7.91
N GLY A 678 -20.50 15.85 8.69
CA GLY A 678 -21.41 14.72 8.92
C GLY A 678 -21.20 13.48 8.05
N LEU A 679 -20.67 13.60 6.83
CA LEU A 679 -20.34 12.45 5.95
C LEU A 679 -18.85 12.30 5.64
N ILE A 680 -18.04 13.31 5.98
CA ILE A 680 -16.59 13.32 5.79
C ILE A 680 -15.93 13.22 7.17
N ALA A 681 -15.08 12.23 7.36
CA ALA A 681 -14.30 12.00 8.56
C ALA A 681 -12.82 12.23 8.25
N GLN A 682 -12.22 13.20 8.94
CA GLN A 682 -10.82 13.59 8.82
C GLN A 682 -10.34 13.72 7.35
N PRO A 683 -10.91 14.67 6.57
CA PRO A 683 -10.48 14.85 5.19
C PRO A 683 -9.04 15.34 5.14
N GLN A 684 -8.24 14.72 4.28
CA GLN A 684 -6.84 15.09 4.07
C GLN A 684 -6.61 15.64 2.67
N GLY A 685 -7.09 14.91 1.66
CA GLY A 685 -6.97 15.27 0.25
C GLY A 685 -8.22 15.94 -0.31
N ILE A 686 -8.02 16.95 -1.15
CA ILE A 686 -9.06 17.63 -1.92
C ILE A 686 -8.51 18.13 -3.25
N ILE A 687 -9.29 17.98 -4.33
CA ILE A 687 -9.00 18.56 -5.65
C ILE A 687 -10.32 18.88 -6.37
N VAL A 688 -10.33 19.93 -7.20
CA VAL A 688 -11.49 20.32 -8.01
C VAL A 688 -11.14 20.22 -9.48
N SER A 689 -11.99 19.55 -10.28
CA SER A 689 -11.81 19.52 -11.74
C SER A 689 -11.96 20.93 -12.29
N GLN A 690 -10.94 21.39 -13.02
CA GLN A 690 -10.98 22.69 -13.70
C GLN A 690 -11.96 22.68 -14.88
N THR A 691 -12.37 21.50 -15.35
CA THR A 691 -13.29 21.33 -16.49
C THR A 691 -14.75 21.24 -16.02
N THR A 692 -15.04 20.40 -15.02
CA THR A 692 -16.42 20.12 -14.59
C THR A 692 -16.83 20.86 -13.32
N GLY A 693 -15.86 21.37 -12.55
CA GLY A 693 -16.08 21.96 -11.23
C GLY A 693 -16.41 20.95 -10.13
N GLU A 694 -16.47 19.65 -10.44
CA GLU A 694 -16.72 18.61 -9.44
C GLU A 694 -15.57 18.48 -8.45
N ILE A 695 -15.93 18.19 -7.21
CA ILE A 695 -14.99 18.21 -6.07
C ILE A 695 -14.72 16.77 -5.67
N TRP A 696 -13.46 16.37 -5.69
CA TRP A 696 -13.01 15.13 -5.09
C TRP A 696 -12.47 15.42 -3.71
N VAL A 697 -12.88 14.65 -2.71
CA VAL A 697 -12.42 14.81 -1.33
C VAL A 697 -12.23 13.45 -0.67
N SER A 698 -11.14 13.28 0.06
CA SER A 698 -10.93 12.08 0.87
C SER A 698 -11.82 12.09 2.11
N ASN A 699 -12.43 10.95 2.42
CA ASN A 699 -13.06 10.62 3.69
C ASN A 699 -12.16 9.60 4.41
N SER A 700 -11.00 10.08 4.88
CA SER A 700 -9.82 9.25 5.13
C SER A 700 -10.00 8.25 6.27
N SER A 701 -10.71 8.58 7.35
CA SER A 701 -10.96 7.61 8.44
C SER A 701 -11.79 6.40 7.99
N ASN A 702 -12.53 6.54 6.87
CA ASN A 702 -13.33 5.49 6.27
C ASN A 702 -12.65 4.84 5.04
N SER A 703 -11.40 5.21 4.72
CA SER A 703 -10.68 4.79 3.49
C SER A 703 -11.50 5.03 2.22
N GLN A 704 -12.14 6.19 2.12
CA GLN A 704 -13.02 6.54 0.99
C GLN A 704 -12.54 7.80 0.26
N ILE A 705 -12.85 7.87 -1.03
CA ILE A 705 -12.83 9.11 -1.79
C ILE A 705 -14.26 9.40 -2.26
N LEU A 706 -14.73 10.60 -1.98
CA LEU A 706 -16.05 11.09 -2.37
C LEU A 706 -15.90 12.01 -3.59
N ARG A 707 -16.76 11.80 -4.59
CA ARG A 707 -16.98 12.76 -5.68
C ARG A 707 -18.25 13.53 -5.39
N LEU A 708 -18.12 14.83 -5.15
CA LEU A 708 -19.23 15.76 -4.93
C LEU A 708 -19.51 16.54 -6.23
N PRO A 709 -20.74 17.02 -6.43
CA PRO A 709 -21.05 17.90 -7.56
C PRO A 709 -20.30 19.23 -7.47
N GLU A 710 -20.37 20.03 -8.54
CA GLU A 710 -19.84 21.39 -8.53
C GLU A 710 -20.51 22.28 -7.47
N PHE A 711 -19.82 23.33 -7.05
CA PHE A 711 -20.21 24.16 -5.91
C PHE A 711 -21.65 24.66 -5.91
N ASN A 712 -22.18 25.17 -7.02
CA ASN A 712 -23.53 25.74 -7.04
C ASN A 712 -24.58 24.65 -6.78
N SER A 713 -24.45 23.50 -7.43
CA SER A 713 -25.26 22.31 -7.17
C SER A 713 -25.05 21.78 -5.75
N LEU A 714 -23.81 21.79 -5.25
CA LEU A 714 -23.51 21.38 -3.89
C LEU A 714 -24.25 22.27 -2.88
N ILE A 715 -24.15 23.60 -2.95
CA ILE A 715 -24.78 24.51 -1.98
C ILE A 715 -26.31 24.49 -2.08
N VAL A 716 -26.88 24.35 -3.29
CA VAL A 716 -28.34 24.37 -3.48
C VAL A 716 -28.98 23.09 -2.94
N ASN A 717 -28.28 21.96 -3.05
CA ASN A 717 -28.82 20.64 -2.71
C ASN A 717 -28.30 20.10 -1.36
N SER A 718 -27.72 20.95 -0.51
CA SER A 718 -27.14 20.55 0.77
C SER A 718 -27.74 21.27 1.96
N THR A 719 -27.60 20.63 3.11
CA THR A 719 -27.58 21.28 4.41
C THR A 719 -26.16 21.15 4.98
N PRO A 720 -25.80 21.85 6.07
CA PRO A 720 -24.48 21.69 6.67
C PRO A 720 -24.12 20.23 7.03
N THR A 721 -25.11 19.38 7.33
CA THR A 721 -24.91 17.99 7.76
C THR A 721 -25.28 16.93 6.70
N THR A 722 -25.81 17.33 5.55
CA THR A 722 -26.20 16.42 4.47
C THR A 722 -25.90 17.04 3.11
N PHE A 723 -25.25 16.32 2.21
CA PHE A 723 -24.92 16.82 0.88
C PHE A 723 -24.87 15.67 -0.14
N PRO A 724 -25.13 15.97 -1.44
CA PRO A 724 -25.08 14.97 -2.50
C PRO A 724 -23.67 14.41 -2.70
N VAL A 725 -23.58 13.09 -2.84
CA VAL A 725 -22.36 12.36 -3.22
C VAL A 725 -22.64 11.63 -4.53
N ASN A 726 -21.98 12.05 -5.61
CA ASN A 726 -22.15 11.46 -6.95
C ASN A 726 -21.52 10.05 -7.03
N GLN A 727 -20.42 9.84 -6.30
CA GLN A 727 -19.68 8.57 -6.31
C GLN A 727 -18.86 8.39 -5.02
N ILE A 728 -18.72 7.14 -4.58
CA ILE A 728 -17.80 6.74 -3.51
C ILE A 728 -16.83 5.71 -4.10
N ILE A 729 -15.53 5.97 -3.95
CA ILE A 729 -14.46 5.01 -4.25
C ILE A 729 -13.93 4.50 -2.92
N GLN A 730 -13.87 3.18 -2.76
CA GLN A 730 -13.20 2.55 -1.63
C GLN A 730 -11.70 2.46 -1.94
N ALA A 731 -10.90 3.23 -1.23
CA ALA A 731 -9.45 3.05 -1.18
C ALA A 731 -9.10 1.84 -0.31
N GLN A 732 -7.89 1.29 -0.46
CA GLN A 732 -7.50 0.20 0.44
C GLN A 732 -7.06 0.73 1.81
N THR A 733 -6.50 1.95 1.83
CA THR A 733 -6.09 2.63 3.07
C THR A 733 -6.45 4.12 3.01
N PRO A 734 -6.39 4.85 4.13
CA PRO A 734 -6.65 6.29 4.15
C PRO A 734 -5.91 7.05 3.04
N ALA A 735 -6.67 7.80 2.22
CA ALA A 735 -6.10 8.68 1.20
C ALA A 735 -5.47 9.93 1.84
N ALA A 736 -4.21 10.19 1.50
CA ALA A 736 -3.35 11.25 1.99
C ALA A 736 -3.47 12.53 1.15
N ALA A 737 -3.34 12.36 -0.17
CA ALA A 737 -3.39 13.42 -1.16
C ALA A 737 -4.04 12.90 -2.43
N ILE A 738 -4.73 13.78 -3.14
CA ILE A 738 -5.38 13.46 -4.41
C ILE A 738 -5.09 14.54 -5.45
N THR A 739 -4.96 14.12 -6.70
CA THR A 739 -4.87 15.02 -7.86
C THR A 739 -5.61 14.40 -9.05
N LEU A 740 -5.76 15.18 -10.11
CA LEU A 740 -6.31 14.73 -11.39
C LEU A 740 -5.22 14.78 -12.46
N ASP A 741 -5.31 13.88 -13.45
CA ASP A 741 -4.58 14.04 -14.72
C ASP A 741 -5.33 14.96 -15.70
N ALA A 742 -4.78 15.19 -16.90
CA ALA A 742 -5.38 16.05 -17.92
C ALA A 742 -6.75 15.54 -18.45
N SER A 743 -7.05 14.26 -18.22
CA SER A 743 -8.28 13.57 -18.61
C SER A 743 -9.31 13.51 -17.46
N ASP A 744 -9.06 14.19 -16.34
CA ASP A 744 -9.83 14.12 -15.08
C ASP A 744 -9.87 12.71 -14.45
N ASN A 745 -8.89 11.85 -14.73
CA ASN A 745 -8.72 10.59 -13.99
C ASN A 745 -8.07 10.89 -12.63
N LEU A 746 -8.51 10.15 -11.60
CA LEU A 746 -8.10 10.39 -10.22
C LEU A 746 -6.80 9.67 -9.91
N ILE A 747 -5.85 10.40 -9.32
CA ILE A 747 -4.59 9.86 -8.81
C ILE A 747 -4.56 10.09 -7.30
N VAL A 748 -4.33 9.03 -6.52
CA VAL A 748 -4.46 9.03 -5.06
C VAL A 748 -3.17 8.52 -4.43
N ALA A 749 -2.54 9.33 -3.59
CA ALA A 749 -1.54 8.86 -2.65
C ALA A 749 -2.25 8.31 -1.40
N GLU A 750 -1.99 7.06 -1.05
CA GLU A 750 -2.63 6.34 0.06
C GLU A 750 -1.61 5.99 1.15
N SER A 751 -2.02 5.96 2.41
CA SER A 751 -1.14 5.73 3.57
C SER A 751 -0.42 4.38 3.57
N ALA A 752 -0.82 3.45 2.71
CA ALA A 752 -0.12 2.20 2.41
C ALA A 752 1.17 2.36 1.57
N ASN A 753 1.77 3.55 1.52
CA ASN A 753 2.94 3.83 0.66
C ASN A 753 2.66 3.53 -0.83
N ARG A 754 1.45 3.89 -1.28
CA ARG A 754 0.99 3.63 -2.65
C ARG A 754 0.52 4.90 -3.33
N VAL A 755 0.76 5.01 -4.63
CA VAL A 755 0.03 5.91 -5.51
C VAL A 755 -0.84 5.10 -6.47
N ALA A 756 -2.16 5.25 -6.39
CA ALA A 756 -3.15 4.55 -7.20
C ALA A 756 -3.71 5.47 -8.30
N LEU A 757 -3.87 4.94 -9.50
CA LEU A 757 -4.55 5.60 -10.62
C LEU A 757 -5.88 4.92 -10.88
N TYR A 758 -6.94 5.72 -10.78
CA TYR A 758 -8.31 5.38 -11.06
C TYR A 758 -8.73 5.98 -12.39
N TYR A 759 -8.83 5.14 -13.40
CA TYR A 759 -9.31 5.52 -14.71
C TYR A 759 -10.84 5.57 -14.74
N ALA A 760 -11.38 6.43 -15.61
CA ALA A 760 -12.82 6.50 -15.82
C ALA A 760 -13.41 5.13 -16.20
N ALA A 761 -14.57 4.81 -15.63
CA ALA A 761 -15.25 3.55 -15.89
C ALA A 761 -15.82 3.52 -17.31
N LEU A 762 -15.56 2.44 -18.03
CA LEU A 762 -16.23 2.14 -19.30
C LEU A 762 -17.66 1.66 -19.05
N THR A 763 -18.54 1.96 -20.00
CA THR A 763 -19.83 1.29 -20.16
C THR A 763 -20.01 0.95 -21.62
N TYR A 764 -20.91 0.02 -21.92
CA TYR A 764 -21.12 -0.44 -23.28
C TYR A 764 -22.60 -0.61 -23.60
N THR A 765 -22.90 -0.72 -24.88
CA THR A 765 -24.18 -1.20 -25.38
C THR A 765 -23.95 -2.22 -26.49
N HIS A 766 -24.70 -3.31 -26.43
CA HIS A 766 -24.79 -4.26 -27.53
C HIS A 766 -25.24 -3.54 -28.82
N SER A 767 -24.46 -3.61 -29.91
CA SER A 767 -24.71 -2.76 -31.09
C SER A 767 -26.02 -3.06 -31.82
N ALA A 768 -26.59 -4.26 -31.64
CA ALA A 768 -27.86 -4.64 -32.26
C ALA A 768 -29.11 -4.29 -31.41
N ASN A 769 -29.15 -4.71 -30.14
CA ASN A 769 -30.34 -4.60 -29.28
C ASN A 769 -30.16 -3.70 -28.03
N TYR A 770 -29.03 -2.99 -27.91
CA TYR A 770 -28.75 -2.01 -26.85
C TYR A 770 -28.75 -2.56 -25.42
N ASN A 771 -28.69 -3.88 -25.24
CA ASN A 771 -28.59 -4.48 -23.92
C ASN A 771 -27.17 -4.28 -23.32
N GLN A 772 -27.09 -4.50 -22.01
CA GLN A 772 -25.84 -4.50 -21.24
C GLN A 772 -25.63 -5.85 -20.52
N LEU A 773 -26.20 -6.92 -21.09
CA LEU A 773 -25.97 -8.30 -20.67
C LEU A 773 -24.60 -8.79 -21.18
N PRO A 774 -24.11 -9.95 -20.70
CA PRO A 774 -22.73 -10.37 -20.96
C PRO A 774 -22.32 -10.32 -22.43
N ILE A 775 -21.05 -10.00 -22.66
CA ILE A 775 -20.44 -9.82 -23.99
C ILE A 775 -19.98 -11.18 -24.52
N SER A 776 -20.15 -11.47 -25.80
CA SER A 776 -19.58 -12.68 -26.41
C SER A 776 -18.38 -12.38 -27.31
N PRO A 777 -17.43 -13.32 -27.48
CA PRO A 777 -16.42 -13.22 -28.53
C PRO A 777 -17.05 -12.99 -29.90
N GLY A 778 -16.43 -12.14 -30.73
CA GLY A 778 -16.90 -11.77 -32.07
C GLY A 778 -18.07 -10.77 -32.11
N MET A 779 -18.65 -10.42 -30.96
CA MET A 779 -19.78 -9.48 -30.89
C MET A 779 -19.38 -8.06 -31.33
N LEU A 780 -20.28 -7.36 -32.03
CA LEU A 780 -20.15 -5.92 -32.28
C LEU A 780 -20.75 -5.11 -31.13
N ILE A 781 -19.98 -4.14 -30.66
CA ILE A 781 -20.27 -3.39 -29.44
C ILE A 781 -19.90 -1.92 -29.59
N SER A 782 -20.66 -1.06 -28.90
CA SER A 782 -20.40 0.37 -28.77
C SER A 782 -19.98 0.67 -27.33
N LEU A 783 -18.91 1.43 -27.17
CA LEU A 783 -18.25 1.69 -25.90
C LEU A 783 -18.27 3.18 -25.57
N TYR A 784 -18.52 3.50 -24.30
CA TYR A 784 -18.65 4.85 -23.78
C TYR A 784 -17.86 5.01 -22.48
N ARG A 785 -17.56 6.25 -22.11
CA ARG A 785 -16.88 6.63 -20.87
C ARG A 785 -17.88 7.22 -19.89
N ARG A 786 -17.86 6.82 -18.61
CA ARG A 786 -18.61 7.51 -17.55
C ARG A 786 -17.85 8.74 -17.05
N GLY A 787 -18.58 9.82 -16.76
CA GLY A 787 -17.98 11.09 -16.35
C GLY A 787 -17.82 12.02 -17.54
N ARG A 788 -16.61 12.54 -17.77
CA ARG A 788 -16.29 13.30 -18.98
C ARG A 788 -16.32 12.36 -20.18
N ASP A 789 -17.15 12.66 -21.18
CA ASP A 789 -17.23 11.88 -22.41
C ASP A 789 -15.86 11.75 -23.09
N PHE A 790 -15.71 10.69 -23.90
CA PHE A 790 -14.60 10.64 -24.84
C PHE A 790 -14.63 11.84 -25.80
N SER A 791 -13.48 12.16 -26.37
CA SER A 791 -13.35 13.16 -27.43
C SER A 791 -12.62 12.54 -28.63
N PHE A 792 -13.34 11.71 -29.37
CA PHE A 792 -12.81 11.05 -30.55
C PHE A 792 -12.97 11.92 -31.80
N PRO A 793 -12.02 11.89 -32.74
CA PRO A 793 -12.28 12.34 -34.10
C PRO A 793 -13.29 11.40 -34.77
N THR A 794 -14.25 11.96 -35.52
CA THR A 794 -15.19 11.16 -36.31
C THR A 794 -14.42 10.43 -37.42
N SER A 795 -14.43 9.09 -37.39
CA SER A 795 -13.68 8.25 -38.32
C SER A 795 -14.37 6.90 -38.52
N SER A 796 -14.17 6.26 -39.66
CA SER A 796 -14.69 4.92 -39.95
C SER A 796 -13.69 4.13 -40.78
N ALA A 797 -13.53 2.85 -40.47
CA ALA A 797 -12.66 1.95 -41.21
C ALA A 797 -13.38 1.43 -42.45
N THR A 798 -12.84 1.73 -43.63
CA THR A 798 -13.39 1.30 -44.92
C THR A 798 -12.68 0.09 -45.52
N ALA A 799 -11.50 -0.28 -44.98
CA ALA A 799 -10.69 -1.40 -45.45
C ALA A 799 -10.73 -2.55 -44.43
N TYR A 800 -10.62 -3.78 -44.94
CA TYR A 800 -10.49 -5.00 -44.14
C TYR A 800 -9.05 -5.53 -44.21
N PRO A 801 -8.49 -6.10 -43.12
CA PRO A 801 -9.10 -6.17 -41.79
C PRO A 801 -9.29 -4.78 -41.18
N TRP A 802 -10.35 -4.61 -40.38
CA TRP A 802 -10.51 -3.39 -39.61
C TRP A 802 -9.28 -3.17 -38.71
N PRO A 803 -8.78 -1.93 -38.61
CA PRO A 803 -7.57 -1.65 -37.86
C PRO A 803 -7.83 -1.81 -36.36
N THR A 804 -6.83 -2.31 -35.63
CA THR A 804 -6.85 -2.38 -34.15
C THR A 804 -6.30 -1.11 -33.49
N ASN A 805 -5.94 -0.12 -34.31
CA ASN A 805 -5.60 1.24 -33.92
C ASN A 805 -6.19 2.20 -34.97
N LEU A 806 -7.10 3.08 -34.54
CA LEU A 806 -7.74 4.07 -35.41
C LEU A 806 -7.55 5.46 -34.79
N SER A 807 -6.89 6.36 -35.54
CA SER A 807 -6.55 7.73 -35.08
C SER A 807 -5.86 7.78 -33.71
N ASP A 808 -4.94 6.85 -33.45
CA ASP A 808 -4.23 6.69 -32.17
C ASP A 808 -5.16 6.35 -30.99
N PHE A 809 -6.24 5.63 -31.25
CA PHE A 809 -7.05 4.99 -30.22
C PHE A 809 -7.03 3.48 -30.43
N GLN A 810 -6.85 2.74 -29.34
CA GLN A 810 -6.92 1.30 -29.31
C GLN A 810 -7.87 0.84 -28.20
N VAL A 811 -8.61 -0.24 -28.48
CA VAL A 811 -9.30 -1.02 -27.46
C VAL A 811 -8.59 -2.34 -27.29
N THR A 812 -8.32 -2.74 -26.06
CA THR A 812 -7.87 -4.11 -25.76
C THR A 812 -8.89 -4.82 -24.91
N VAL A 813 -9.17 -6.09 -25.24
CA VAL A 813 -10.02 -6.99 -24.44
C VAL A 813 -9.14 -8.10 -23.89
N ASN A 814 -9.00 -8.19 -22.58
CA ASN A 814 -8.08 -9.11 -21.91
C ASN A 814 -6.64 -9.02 -22.49
N GLY A 815 -6.18 -7.80 -22.75
CA GLY A 815 -4.89 -7.51 -23.38
C GLY A 815 -4.81 -7.76 -24.90
N GLN A 816 -5.87 -8.27 -25.55
CA GLN A 816 -5.90 -8.48 -27.01
C GLN A 816 -6.45 -7.23 -27.73
N PRO A 817 -5.71 -6.62 -28.66
CA PRO A 817 -6.20 -5.50 -29.46
C PRO A 817 -7.44 -5.87 -30.29
N ALA A 818 -8.44 -5.01 -30.27
CA ALA A 818 -9.74 -5.26 -30.90
C ALA A 818 -9.91 -4.45 -32.21
N PRO A 819 -10.49 -5.04 -33.28
CA PRO A 819 -10.74 -4.32 -34.53
C PRO A 819 -11.77 -3.20 -34.38
N ILE A 820 -11.41 -1.97 -34.73
CA ILE A 820 -12.24 -0.76 -34.62
C ILE A 820 -12.83 -0.42 -35.99
N PHE A 821 -14.15 -0.32 -36.07
CA PHE A 821 -14.83 -0.02 -37.34
C PHE A 821 -15.34 1.41 -37.44
N ALA A 822 -15.65 2.05 -36.30
CA ALA A 822 -16.10 3.44 -36.30
C ALA A 822 -15.86 4.13 -34.96
N MET A 823 -15.53 5.41 -35.02
CA MET A 823 -15.53 6.33 -33.89
C MET A 823 -16.38 7.55 -34.23
N ALA A 824 -17.19 7.99 -33.26
CA ALA A 824 -17.89 9.26 -33.28
C ALA A 824 -17.65 9.96 -31.93
N ALA A 825 -17.86 11.27 -31.85
CA ALA A 825 -17.36 12.15 -30.78
C ALA A 825 -17.20 11.51 -29.38
N SER A 826 -18.21 10.80 -28.87
CA SER A 826 -18.19 10.15 -27.55
C SER A 826 -18.32 8.62 -27.54
N VAL A 827 -18.32 7.96 -28.70
CA VAL A 827 -18.55 6.51 -28.83
C VAL A 827 -17.52 5.84 -29.73
N LEU A 828 -17.00 4.70 -29.27
CA LEU A 828 -16.10 3.84 -30.02
C LEU A 828 -16.80 2.52 -30.34
N ASN A 829 -16.83 2.13 -31.61
CA ASN A 829 -17.46 0.91 -32.08
C ASN A 829 -16.41 -0.08 -32.60
N PHE A 830 -16.45 -1.29 -32.08
CA PHE A 830 -15.43 -2.31 -32.36
C PHE A 830 -16.02 -3.72 -32.33
N GLN A 831 -15.26 -4.67 -32.88
CA GLN A 831 -15.53 -6.10 -32.77
C GLN A 831 -14.76 -6.69 -31.59
N VAL A 832 -15.46 -7.39 -30.69
CA VAL A 832 -14.80 -8.13 -29.61
C VAL A 832 -13.94 -9.24 -30.22
N PRO A 833 -12.64 -9.35 -29.87
CA PRO A 833 -11.77 -10.37 -30.44
C PRO A 833 -12.31 -11.78 -30.23
N THR A 834 -12.10 -12.66 -31.21
CA THR A 834 -12.49 -14.07 -31.13
C THR A 834 -11.37 -14.96 -30.60
N GLN A 835 -10.11 -14.49 -30.69
CA GLN A 835 -8.93 -15.24 -30.27
C GLN A 835 -8.40 -14.75 -28.92
N ASN A 836 -7.94 -15.68 -28.07
CA ASN A 836 -7.31 -15.40 -26.77
C ASN A 836 -8.17 -14.56 -25.78
N VAL A 837 -9.48 -14.48 -26.02
CA VAL A 837 -10.46 -13.88 -25.11
C VAL A 837 -11.37 -14.99 -24.58
N PRO A 838 -11.58 -15.09 -23.26
CA PRO A 838 -12.41 -16.15 -22.69
C PRO A 838 -13.90 -15.93 -22.97
N SER A 839 -14.65 -17.03 -23.03
CA SER A 839 -16.10 -17.06 -23.27
C SER A 839 -16.94 -17.10 -21.98
N SER A 840 -16.31 -16.89 -20.82
CA SER A 840 -16.98 -16.82 -19.52
C SER A 840 -16.13 -16.04 -18.51
N GLY A 841 -16.72 -15.67 -17.39
CA GLY A 841 -16.04 -14.91 -16.34
C GLY A 841 -15.94 -13.42 -16.65
N THR A 842 -15.13 -12.71 -15.88
CA THR A 842 -14.97 -11.25 -16.03
C THR A 842 -13.63 -10.95 -16.69
N VAL A 843 -13.63 -10.06 -17.69
CA VAL A 843 -12.39 -9.62 -18.36
C VAL A 843 -12.28 -8.11 -18.40
N GLU A 844 -11.04 -7.64 -18.48
CA GLU A 844 -10.72 -6.22 -18.59
C GLU A 844 -10.84 -5.72 -20.03
N PHE A 845 -11.38 -4.52 -20.16
CA PHE A 845 -11.41 -3.70 -21.36
C PHE A 845 -10.66 -2.40 -21.05
N LEU A 846 -9.74 -2.01 -21.94
CA LEU A 846 -9.00 -0.76 -21.84
C LEU A 846 -9.17 0.05 -23.13
N VAL A 847 -9.29 1.36 -23.01
CA VAL A 847 -9.14 2.30 -24.11
C VAL A 847 -7.85 3.08 -23.90
N THR A 848 -6.96 3.05 -24.87
CA THR A 848 -5.61 3.64 -24.76
C THR A 848 -5.22 4.48 -25.96
N HIS A 849 -4.25 5.37 -25.74
CA HIS A 849 -3.42 5.94 -26.81
C HIS A 849 -2.18 5.06 -26.99
N PRO A 850 -2.12 4.20 -28.01
CA PRO A 850 -0.98 3.28 -28.19
C PRO A 850 0.34 4.02 -28.48
N SER A 851 0.32 5.24 -29.04
CA SER A 851 1.55 6.02 -29.26
C SER A 851 2.22 6.49 -27.96
N THR A 852 1.45 6.70 -26.89
CA THR A 852 1.94 7.21 -25.61
C THR A 852 1.88 6.18 -24.48
N GLY A 853 1.04 5.15 -24.62
CA GLY A 853 0.69 4.21 -23.55
C GLY A 853 -0.39 4.74 -22.60
N GLU A 854 -0.96 5.93 -22.84
CA GLU A 854 -1.97 6.53 -21.96
C GLU A 854 -3.23 5.65 -21.87
N ILE A 855 -3.71 5.40 -20.65
CA ILE A 855 -5.01 4.77 -20.43
C ILE A 855 -6.06 5.85 -20.20
N LEU A 856 -7.09 5.85 -21.03
CA LEU A 856 -8.16 6.86 -21.00
C LEU A 856 -9.36 6.42 -20.14
N ALA A 857 -9.64 5.12 -20.17
CA ALA A 857 -10.75 4.50 -19.44
C ALA A 857 -10.56 2.98 -19.35
N SER A 858 -11.10 2.37 -18.29
CA SER A 858 -11.10 0.92 -18.11
C SER A 858 -12.46 0.39 -17.65
N GLY A 859 -12.73 -0.89 -17.93
CA GLY A 859 -13.95 -1.56 -17.50
C GLY A 859 -13.73 -3.05 -17.35
N GLN A 860 -14.46 -3.66 -16.42
CA GLN A 860 -14.51 -5.10 -16.27
C GLN A 860 -15.91 -5.58 -16.60
N PHE A 861 -16.03 -6.41 -17.64
CA PHE A 861 -17.33 -6.86 -18.15
C PHE A 861 -17.42 -8.39 -18.11
N GLN A 862 -18.64 -8.88 -17.85
CA GLN A 862 -18.92 -10.32 -17.89
C GLN A 862 -18.90 -10.80 -19.34
N MET A 863 -18.20 -11.91 -19.57
CA MET A 863 -18.18 -12.64 -20.81
C MET A 863 -19.19 -13.78 -20.77
N ALA A 864 -19.76 -14.10 -21.93
CA ALA A 864 -20.57 -15.28 -22.16
C ALA A 864 -20.25 -15.91 -23.52
N GLN A 865 -20.60 -17.18 -23.68
CA GLN A 865 -20.41 -17.88 -24.94
C GLN A 865 -21.26 -17.24 -26.05
N TYR A 866 -22.45 -16.78 -25.72
CA TYR A 866 -23.41 -16.16 -26.63
C TYR A 866 -24.04 -14.91 -26.02
N SER A 867 -24.37 -13.95 -26.87
CA SER A 867 -25.14 -12.76 -26.53
C SER A 867 -25.94 -12.34 -27.77
N PRO A 868 -26.95 -13.12 -28.18
CA PRO A 868 -27.62 -12.91 -29.45
C PRO A 868 -28.35 -11.55 -29.46
N GLY A 869 -28.37 -10.87 -30.60
CA GLY A 869 -29.18 -9.66 -30.79
C GLY A 869 -29.46 -9.34 -32.24
N PHE A 870 -30.71 -8.97 -32.56
CA PHE A 870 -31.12 -8.54 -33.90
C PHE A 870 -30.77 -7.08 -34.13
N TYR A 871 -30.31 -6.75 -35.34
CA TYR A 871 -30.36 -5.37 -35.80
C TYR A 871 -31.79 -5.00 -36.12
N THR A 872 -32.26 -3.85 -35.64
CA THR A 872 -33.64 -3.42 -35.85
C THR A 872 -33.73 -1.95 -36.25
N SER A 873 -34.91 -1.57 -36.73
CA SER A 873 -35.24 -0.17 -37.07
C SER A 873 -35.50 0.73 -35.85
N GLY A 874 -35.77 0.15 -34.68
CA GLY A 874 -36.06 0.88 -33.44
C GLY A 874 -34.82 1.21 -32.62
N ALA A 875 -34.80 2.42 -32.03
CA ALA A 875 -33.67 2.95 -31.26
C ALA A 875 -33.37 2.23 -29.92
N VAL A 876 -34.12 1.18 -29.57
CA VAL A 876 -33.90 0.34 -28.38
C VAL A 876 -33.77 -1.16 -28.73
N GLY A 877 -33.51 -1.47 -30.00
CA GLY A 877 -33.37 -2.86 -30.45
C GLY A 877 -34.68 -3.57 -30.75
N SER A 878 -35.79 -2.83 -30.83
CA SER A 878 -37.13 -3.36 -31.09
C SER A 878 -37.65 -3.01 -32.49
N GLY A 879 -38.77 -3.59 -32.89
CA GLY A 879 -39.45 -3.32 -34.16
C GLY A 879 -39.00 -4.24 -35.29
N GLN A 880 -39.16 -3.75 -36.52
CA GLN A 880 -38.79 -4.47 -37.74
C GLN A 880 -37.29 -4.79 -37.73
N ILE A 881 -36.94 -6.06 -37.86
CA ILE A 881 -35.56 -6.53 -37.90
C ILE A 881 -34.93 -6.33 -39.27
N ALA A 882 -33.62 -6.16 -39.30
CA ALA A 882 -32.83 -6.15 -40.52
C ALA A 882 -32.83 -7.56 -41.12
N ALA A 883 -33.53 -7.70 -42.25
CA ALA A 883 -33.69 -8.97 -42.93
C ALA A 883 -33.84 -8.78 -44.43
N ILE A 884 -33.43 -9.79 -45.18
CA ILE A 884 -33.65 -9.88 -46.62
C ILE A 884 -34.50 -11.11 -46.94
N ASN A 885 -35.42 -10.93 -47.87
CA ASN A 885 -36.13 -12.04 -48.50
C ASN A 885 -35.18 -12.77 -49.47
N ASP A 886 -35.54 -13.98 -49.87
CA ASP A 886 -34.77 -14.78 -50.82
C ASP A 886 -34.70 -14.22 -52.25
N ASP A 887 -35.53 -13.22 -52.58
CA ASP A 887 -35.43 -12.41 -53.80
C ASP A 887 -34.47 -11.20 -53.68
N ASN A 888 -33.71 -11.13 -52.58
CA ASN A 888 -32.81 -10.03 -52.20
C ASN A 888 -33.48 -8.69 -51.88
N THR A 889 -34.82 -8.64 -51.77
CA THR A 889 -35.50 -7.43 -51.27
C THR A 889 -35.40 -7.32 -49.75
N ILE A 890 -35.27 -6.09 -49.24
CA ILE A 890 -35.28 -5.83 -47.79
C ILE A 890 -36.68 -6.14 -47.25
N ASN A 891 -36.77 -7.05 -46.27
CA ASN A 891 -38.04 -7.39 -45.64
C ASN A 891 -38.62 -6.18 -44.93
N SER A 892 -39.87 -5.86 -45.28
CA SER A 892 -40.62 -4.77 -44.68
C SER A 892 -42.12 -5.01 -44.94
N PRO A 893 -43.02 -4.26 -44.28
CA PRO A 893 -44.44 -4.33 -44.60
C PRO A 893 -44.77 -4.08 -46.08
N SER A 894 -43.91 -3.35 -46.80
CA SER A 894 -44.03 -3.11 -48.25
C SER A 894 -43.46 -4.23 -49.10
N ASN A 895 -42.49 -5.00 -48.58
CA ASN A 895 -41.86 -6.14 -49.24
C ASN A 895 -41.90 -7.40 -48.32
N PRO A 896 -43.09 -7.97 -48.05
CA PRO A 896 -43.20 -9.15 -47.19
C PRO A 896 -42.79 -10.44 -47.93
N VAL A 897 -42.21 -11.40 -47.20
CA VAL A 897 -41.83 -12.73 -47.71
C VAL A 897 -43.05 -13.66 -47.84
N SER A 898 -43.09 -14.48 -48.89
CA SER A 898 -44.13 -15.50 -49.08
C SER A 898 -44.05 -16.58 -48.01
N ARG A 899 -45.20 -17.11 -47.61
CA ARG A 899 -45.34 -18.17 -46.59
C ARG A 899 -45.67 -19.54 -47.16
N ASP A 900 -45.44 -19.79 -48.45
CA ASP A 900 -45.77 -21.07 -49.10
C ASP A 900 -44.80 -22.22 -48.76
N GLY A 901 -43.79 -21.99 -47.92
CA GLY A 901 -42.79 -22.98 -47.53
C GLY A 901 -41.68 -23.21 -48.57
N THR A 902 -41.76 -22.55 -49.75
CA THR A 902 -40.71 -22.58 -50.77
C THR A 902 -39.75 -21.40 -50.66
N HIS A 903 -40.18 -20.33 -49.97
CA HIS A 903 -39.39 -19.14 -49.74
C HIS A 903 -38.68 -19.14 -48.39
N TYR A 904 -37.58 -18.39 -48.30
CA TYR A 904 -36.85 -18.18 -47.06
C TYR A 904 -36.53 -16.72 -46.79
N ILE A 905 -36.20 -16.44 -45.54
CA ILE A 905 -35.81 -15.11 -45.05
C ILE A 905 -34.49 -15.24 -44.30
N THR A 906 -33.62 -14.25 -44.47
CA THR A 906 -32.33 -14.17 -43.77
C THR A 906 -32.32 -12.96 -42.85
N PHE A 907 -32.05 -13.18 -41.57
CA PHE A 907 -31.94 -12.14 -40.55
C PHE A 907 -30.48 -11.85 -40.22
N TYR A 908 -30.18 -10.59 -39.86
CA TYR A 908 -28.84 -10.15 -39.45
C TYR A 908 -28.77 -9.84 -37.96
N MET A 909 -27.73 -10.36 -37.33
CA MET A 909 -27.51 -10.36 -35.89
C MET A 909 -26.03 -10.14 -35.56
N THR A 910 -25.71 -10.02 -34.28
CA THR A 910 -24.36 -10.22 -33.74
C THR A 910 -24.45 -11.02 -32.43
N GLY A 911 -23.29 -11.35 -31.85
CA GLY A 911 -23.18 -12.06 -30.57
C GLY A 911 -23.44 -13.57 -30.65
N GLY A 912 -23.15 -14.17 -31.81
CA GLY A 912 -23.24 -15.62 -32.05
C GLY A 912 -22.06 -16.45 -31.49
N GLY A 913 -21.13 -15.83 -30.74
CA GLY A 913 -19.93 -16.49 -30.25
C GLY A 913 -18.89 -16.77 -31.34
N VAL A 914 -17.97 -17.71 -31.08
CA VAL A 914 -16.95 -18.13 -32.05
C VAL A 914 -17.56 -19.16 -33.03
N PHE A 915 -17.49 -18.90 -34.33
CA PHE A 915 -18.04 -19.76 -35.38
C PHE A 915 -17.12 -20.96 -35.70
N THR A 916 -17.16 -22.01 -34.88
CA THR A 916 -16.33 -23.24 -35.03
C THR A 916 -17.11 -24.46 -35.52
N GLY A 917 -18.42 -24.35 -35.76
CA GLY A 917 -19.28 -25.52 -36.06
C GLY A 917 -19.32 -25.95 -37.54
N GLY A 918 -18.65 -25.23 -38.43
CA GLY A 918 -18.68 -25.47 -39.88
C GLY A 918 -17.36 -25.99 -40.46
N PRO A 919 -17.33 -26.41 -41.74
CA PRO A 919 -16.11 -26.85 -42.42
C PRO A 919 -15.15 -25.70 -42.78
N GLY A 920 -15.65 -24.45 -42.79
CA GLY A 920 -14.83 -23.26 -43.02
C GLY A 920 -13.96 -22.88 -41.82
N PRO A 921 -12.86 -22.13 -42.03
CA PRO A 921 -12.01 -21.65 -40.95
C PRO A 921 -12.76 -20.65 -40.05
N VAL A 922 -12.31 -20.53 -38.80
CA VAL A 922 -12.79 -19.47 -37.89
C VAL A 922 -12.51 -18.11 -38.54
N PRO A 923 -13.51 -17.21 -38.67
CA PRO A 923 -13.30 -15.89 -39.25
C PRO A 923 -12.20 -15.13 -38.51
N THR A 924 -11.29 -14.53 -39.25
CA THR A 924 -10.25 -13.68 -38.67
C THR A 924 -10.88 -12.38 -38.17
N ASP A 925 -10.43 -11.90 -37.02
CA ASP A 925 -10.91 -10.63 -36.44
C ASP A 925 -10.73 -9.47 -37.43
N GLY A 926 -11.76 -8.63 -37.56
CA GLY A 926 -11.80 -7.50 -38.49
C GLY A 926 -11.98 -7.89 -39.96
N MET A 927 -12.07 -9.17 -40.32
CA MET A 927 -12.30 -9.64 -41.69
C MET A 927 -13.73 -10.18 -41.87
N PRO A 928 -14.36 -9.92 -43.03
CA PRO A 928 -15.51 -10.71 -43.47
C PRO A 928 -15.12 -12.19 -43.59
N PRO A 929 -16.02 -13.14 -43.32
CA PRO A 929 -15.73 -14.56 -43.51
C PRO A 929 -15.46 -14.89 -44.98
N SER A 930 -14.43 -15.72 -45.26
CA SER A 930 -14.09 -16.17 -46.62
C SER A 930 -14.92 -17.36 -47.09
N ASP A 931 -15.44 -18.16 -46.16
CA ASP A 931 -16.23 -19.39 -46.38
C ASP A 931 -17.34 -19.53 -45.33
N ALA A 932 -18.18 -20.55 -45.49
CA ALA A 932 -19.25 -20.85 -44.55
C ALA A 932 -18.71 -21.33 -43.18
N ALA A 933 -18.61 -20.40 -42.23
CA ALA A 933 -18.30 -20.67 -40.82
C ALA A 933 -19.59 -20.72 -39.98
N ALA A 934 -19.99 -21.91 -39.53
CA ALA A 934 -21.26 -22.10 -38.82
C ALA A 934 -21.13 -21.87 -37.30
N THR A 935 -22.27 -21.60 -36.63
CA THR A 935 -22.31 -21.56 -35.16
C THR A 935 -21.95 -22.92 -34.56
N GLN A 936 -21.23 -22.93 -33.44
CA GLN A 936 -20.88 -24.15 -32.73
C GLN A 936 -22.13 -24.90 -32.25
N ASP A 937 -22.98 -24.20 -31.52
CA ASP A 937 -24.27 -24.71 -31.09
C ASP A 937 -25.36 -24.27 -32.06
N ARG A 938 -26.42 -25.07 -32.14
CA ARG A 938 -27.52 -24.82 -33.08
C ARG A 938 -28.56 -23.89 -32.43
N PRO A 939 -28.90 -22.74 -33.05
CA PRO A 939 -29.91 -21.85 -32.51
C PRO A 939 -31.33 -22.43 -32.67
N GLN A 940 -32.22 -22.01 -31.78
CA GLN A 940 -33.66 -22.17 -31.88
C GLN A 940 -34.29 -20.84 -32.25
N ILE A 941 -35.20 -20.83 -33.22
CA ILE A 941 -35.98 -19.64 -33.56
C ILE A 941 -37.34 -19.78 -32.87
N LEU A 942 -37.68 -18.79 -32.06
CA LEU A 942 -38.93 -18.73 -31.29
C LEU A 942 -39.90 -17.78 -32.01
N SER A 943 -41.10 -18.27 -32.29
CA SER A 943 -42.20 -17.51 -32.85
C SER A 943 -43.54 -18.01 -32.28
N GLY A 944 -44.32 -17.09 -31.72
CA GLY A 944 -45.60 -17.41 -31.06
C GLY A 944 -46.66 -18.03 -31.97
N VAL A 945 -46.45 -18.02 -33.29
CA VAL A 945 -47.38 -18.60 -34.28
C VAL A 945 -47.31 -20.14 -34.34
N PHE A 946 -46.25 -20.78 -33.81
CA PHE A 946 -46.10 -22.25 -33.79
C PHE A 946 -46.64 -22.90 -32.50
N ALA A 947 -47.79 -22.45 -32.00
CA ALA A 947 -48.38 -22.96 -30.75
C ALA A 947 -48.50 -24.50 -30.70
N PRO A 948 -48.37 -25.16 -29.52
CA PRO A 948 -48.21 -24.56 -28.18
C PRO A 948 -46.76 -24.20 -27.82
N ASN A 949 -45.77 -24.67 -28.58
CA ASN A 949 -44.35 -24.56 -28.21
C ASN A 949 -43.65 -23.34 -28.82
N GLY A 950 -44.20 -22.77 -29.90
CA GLY A 950 -43.70 -21.53 -30.50
C GLY A 950 -42.26 -21.63 -31.03
N ILE A 951 -41.80 -22.80 -31.47
CA ILE A 951 -40.44 -23.03 -31.98
C ILE A 951 -40.53 -23.38 -33.47
N VAL A 952 -39.71 -22.73 -34.30
CA VAL A 952 -39.56 -23.04 -35.73
C VAL A 952 -38.88 -24.41 -35.87
N PRO A 953 -39.37 -25.32 -36.73
CA PRO A 953 -38.75 -26.63 -36.93
C PRO A 953 -37.29 -26.56 -37.35
N ASP A 954 -36.51 -27.51 -36.84
CA ASP A 954 -35.07 -27.58 -37.09
C ASP A 954 -34.70 -27.68 -38.56
N GLY A 955 -35.49 -28.44 -39.34
CA GLY A 955 -35.29 -28.60 -40.78
C GLY A 955 -35.61 -27.35 -41.61
N ASP A 956 -36.22 -26.33 -41.00
CA ASP A 956 -36.52 -25.05 -41.64
C ASP A 956 -35.41 -24.04 -41.44
N ILE A 957 -34.47 -24.26 -40.51
CA ILE A 957 -33.26 -23.44 -40.37
C ILE A 957 -32.25 -23.91 -41.43
N ILE A 958 -32.13 -23.11 -42.49
CA ILE A 958 -31.29 -23.40 -43.66
C ILE A 958 -29.81 -23.15 -43.33
N TYR A 959 -29.52 -22.09 -42.57
CA TYR A 959 -28.16 -21.70 -42.23
C TYR A 959 -28.12 -20.91 -40.92
N SER A 960 -27.06 -21.11 -40.14
CA SER A 960 -26.68 -20.26 -39.00
C SER A 960 -25.16 -20.19 -38.93
N GLY A 961 -24.60 -18.99 -39.08
CA GLY A 961 -23.16 -18.80 -39.11
C GLY A 961 -22.73 -17.37 -39.41
N ALA A 962 -21.44 -17.16 -39.59
CA ALA A 962 -20.86 -15.84 -39.84
C ALA A 962 -21.57 -15.14 -41.01
N GLY A 963 -21.96 -13.88 -40.79
CA GLY A 963 -22.60 -13.03 -41.80
C GLY A 963 -21.60 -12.32 -42.71
N ALA A 964 -22.09 -11.53 -43.66
CA ALA A 964 -21.26 -10.88 -44.69
C ALA A 964 -20.27 -9.79 -44.18
N PHE A 965 -20.24 -9.50 -42.88
CA PHE A 965 -19.38 -8.49 -42.27
C PHE A 965 -18.69 -9.04 -41.01
N PRO A 966 -17.52 -8.52 -40.60
CA PRO A 966 -16.83 -8.97 -39.40
C PRO A 966 -17.75 -8.88 -38.18
N GLY A 967 -17.80 -9.94 -37.36
CA GLY A 967 -18.66 -10.03 -36.17
C GLY A 967 -20.17 -10.11 -36.44
N GLY A 968 -20.58 -10.15 -37.71
CA GLY A 968 -21.95 -10.39 -38.12
C GLY A 968 -22.33 -11.87 -37.97
N TRP A 969 -23.58 -12.11 -37.58
CA TRP A 969 -24.22 -13.42 -37.54
C TRP A 969 -25.44 -13.39 -38.44
N GLN A 970 -25.59 -14.38 -39.31
CA GLN A 970 -26.78 -14.53 -40.15
C GLN A 970 -27.49 -15.85 -39.86
N ILE A 971 -28.82 -15.81 -39.91
CA ILE A 971 -29.68 -16.99 -39.82
C ILE A 971 -30.68 -16.94 -40.96
N SER A 972 -30.73 -18.00 -41.76
CA SER A 972 -31.71 -18.16 -42.84
C SER A 972 -32.73 -19.23 -42.45
N MET A 973 -34.02 -18.92 -42.55
CA MET A 973 -35.10 -19.88 -42.28
C MET A 973 -36.17 -19.88 -43.36
N LYS A 974 -36.76 -21.05 -43.63
CA LYS A 974 -37.96 -21.16 -44.47
C LYS A 974 -39.15 -20.47 -43.80
N VAL A 975 -40.01 -19.87 -44.61
CA VAL A 975 -41.24 -19.24 -44.12
C VAL A 975 -42.44 -20.09 -44.54
N GLU A 976 -43.02 -20.77 -43.55
CA GLU A 976 -44.17 -21.65 -43.73
C GLU A 976 -45.52 -20.94 -43.55
N ASN A 977 -46.59 -21.60 -44.00
CA ASN A 977 -47.94 -21.04 -44.00
C ASN A 977 -48.53 -20.84 -42.59
N LYS A 978 -47.85 -21.36 -41.56
CA LYS A 978 -48.15 -21.19 -40.14
C LYS A 978 -47.85 -19.77 -39.63
N PHE A 979 -46.98 -19.01 -40.29
CA PHE A 979 -46.84 -17.59 -40.03
C PHE A 979 -48.10 -16.84 -40.48
N VAL A 980 -48.49 -15.82 -39.72
CA VAL A 980 -49.68 -15.01 -40.01
C VAL A 980 -49.32 -14.00 -41.10
N PRO A 981 -50.14 -13.78 -42.16
CA PRO A 981 -49.87 -12.76 -43.18
C PRO A 981 -50.04 -11.36 -42.58
N THR A 982 -49.02 -10.89 -41.88
CA THR A 982 -49.01 -9.63 -41.13
C THR A 982 -47.67 -8.93 -41.27
N ALA A 983 -47.70 -7.62 -41.05
CA ALA A 983 -46.53 -6.76 -41.00
C ALA A 983 -45.65 -7.01 -39.75
N THR A 984 -46.15 -7.72 -38.73
CA THR A 984 -45.55 -7.73 -37.39
C THR A 984 -45.43 -9.12 -36.76
N ASN A 985 -45.01 -10.16 -37.50
CA ASN A 985 -44.77 -11.47 -36.89
C ASN A 985 -43.62 -11.36 -35.88
N VAL A 986 -43.88 -11.68 -34.61
CA VAL A 986 -42.88 -11.59 -33.53
C VAL A 986 -41.92 -12.78 -33.59
N ILE A 987 -40.63 -12.49 -33.47
CA ILE A 987 -39.56 -13.49 -33.54
C ILE A 987 -38.50 -13.24 -32.46
N ALA A 988 -37.92 -14.33 -31.97
CA ALA A 988 -36.71 -14.33 -31.15
C ALA A 988 -35.78 -15.49 -31.56
N VAL A 989 -34.52 -15.40 -31.21
CA VAL A 989 -33.52 -16.47 -31.35
C VAL A 989 -33.00 -16.82 -29.97
N GLN A 990 -32.97 -18.10 -29.66
CA GLN A 990 -32.40 -18.65 -28.44
C GLN A 990 -31.26 -19.61 -28.78
N ILE A 991 -30.12 -19.48 -28.09
CA ILE A 991 -28.98 -20.39 -28.23
C ILE A 991 -28.40 -20.64 -26.83
N ASN A 992 -28.30 -21.89 -26.39
CA ASN A 992 -27.89 -22.30 -25.03
C ASN A 992 -28.51 -21.46 -23.88
N GLY A 993 -29.78 -21.08 -24.01
CA GLY A 993 -30.50 -20.29 -22.99
C GLY A 993 -30.36 -18.77 -23.11
N TYR A 994 -29.50 -18.27 -24.00
CA TYR A 994 -29.38 -16.83 -24.30
C TYR A 994 -30.40 -16.42 -25.35
N ILE A 995 -31.14 -15.32 -25.13
CA ILE A 995 -32.26 -14.89 -26.00
C ILE A 995 -32.04 -13.51 -26.61
N SER A 996 -32.34 -13.38 -27.91
CA SER A 996 -32.07 -12.17 -28.71
C SER A 996 -32.90 -10.94 -28.33
N ASN A 997 -34.09 -11.18 -27.76
CA ASN A 997 -35.09 -10.17 -27.48
C ASN A 997 -34.92 -9.59 -26.08
N THR A 998 -33.67 -9.30 -25.74
CA THR A 998 -33.32 -8.62 -24.51
C THR A 998 -32.80 -7.24 -24.88
N GLY A 999 -33.47 -6.20 -24.39
CA GLY A 999 -33.13 -4.81 -24.64
C GLY A 999 -32.39 -4.14 -23.49
N PRO A 1000 -32.38 -2.80 -23.46
CA PRO A 1000 -31.80 -2.03 -22.38
C PRO A 1000 -32.34 -2.47 -21.01
N ASN A 1001 -31.46 -2.54 -20.01
CA ASN A 1001 -31.77 -2.95 -18.63
C ASN A 1001 -32.42 -4.35 -18.50
N GLY A 1002 -32.20 -5.25 -19.47
CA GLY A 1002 -32.74 -6.61 -19.44
C GLY A 1002 -34.23 -6.70 -19.77
N GLN A 1003 -34.85 -5.62 -20.27
CA GLN A 1003 -36.26 -5.63 -20.65
C GLN A 1003 -36.50 -6.52 -21.87
N LYS A 1004 -37.65 -7.21 -21.90
CA LYS A 1004 -38.06 -7.95 -23.09
C LYS A 1004 -38.47 -6.97 -24.18
N ILE A 1005 -37.90 -7.11 -25.37
CA ILE A 1005 -38.20 -6.29 -26.54
C ILE A 1005 -38.89 -7.11 -27.63
N LEU A 1006 -39.68 -6.45 -28.47
CA LEU A 1006 -40.39 -7.08 -29.57
C LEU A 1006 -39.62 -6.86 -30.86
N CYS A 1007 -39.23 -7.95 -31.52
CA CYS A 1007 -38.58 -7.95 -32.83
C CYS A 1007 -39.55 -8.58 -33.84
N THR A 1008 -39.73 -7.96 -35.00
CA THR A 1008 -40.75 -8.37 -35.98
C THR A 1008 -40.23 -8.49 -37.40
N PHE A 1009 -40.92 -9.30 -38.21
CA PHE A 1009 -40.77 -9.35 -39.66
C PHE A 1009 -42.12 -9.49 -40.37
N ALA A 1010 -42.17 -9.18 -41.67
CA ALA A 1010 -43.39 -9.11 -42.46
C ALA A 1010 -43.55 -10.32 -43.41
N THR A 1011 -44.75 -10.89 -43.49
CA THR A 1011 -45.09 -12.01 -44.38
C THR A 1011 -46.41 -11.77 -45.14
N LYS A 1012 -46.60 -12.46 -46.27
CA LYS A 1012 -47.81 -12.43 -47.12
C LYS A 1012 -48.36 -13.83 -47.40
#